data_AF-A0A254N2K7-F1
#
_entry.id   AF-A0A254N2K7-F1
#
_cell.length_a   1.000
_cell.length_b   1.000
_cell.length_c   1.000
_cell.angle_alpha   90.00
_cell.angle_beta   90.00
_cell.angle_gamma   90.00
#
_symmetry.space_group_name_H-M   'P 1'
#
loop_
_entity.id
_entity.type
_entity.pdbx_description
1 polymer ?
#
loop_
_entity_poly.entity_id
_entity_poly.type
_entity_poly.pdbx_seq_one_letter_code
_entity_poly.pdbx_strand_id
1 'polypeptide(L)'
;MPQFLPNGGAVRRPTAGQAVPITGPGVSNATAEAFGRMGQVVEGAALDAITQQTAEQRRLEQLAEDANKARGLAATGEAKIRLHDTMRSLSDRILRGDVDGVAALGEWDNARTQITSDLTKELPGHIAERVGAQIKLDASELASTGIGRAVETRQREVTRADLNTSLEGFERDALTDRGKAMTLAGAAISTLGASAGYGPDDQQKLLQGFRETTAANMAEQRLLASSRDPAKLDAFEQQLRGEDFNDLSPHIRERFEVRIENKRAALQHAAEVAQRRLEAARARRLTEAEHAVRAVESIVDGGGIADDATLAKAQTAAMGTPWADVLKSTVQQAASRSAFGSLSPMQQDRALLQLRAKLNQTGANPHQMKQLQQLESIRTRTREQVDRDPLAWGVQSRLLPEVAPLPMTSLPDLVQGLTQRTSQAATVSAQLQRPVSPLLASEAQLLGESLGRLPADQKKTWLRGLAGVLPPDQQRALAGQLKDQDGALALAMHAGSLPKTANGDPMDLILRGHDAVASGRIKKDDELTRGERMKLSRELDAVPWATPKARDAAIDAASIIMDGLRDQRSNGTASSSDRKKAMLLALGGEIVDHGDGKTVAPPGWTEHRFHAAMRKVTAEDIARQAPGGLTLNGQALTPDALVKALPSARLVPLGPSRYALDLGGIVLGTGRQPFAFTLGD
;
A
#
# COMPACT_ATOMS: atom_id res chain seq x y z
N MET A 1 6.27 53.81 34.74
CA MET A 1 6.11 52.34 34.56
C MET A 1 6.28 51.67 35.91
N PRO A 2 5.83 50.42 36.14
CA PRO A 2 4.81 49.59 35.42
C PRO A 2 3.56 49.32 36.35
N GLN A 3 2.29 49.13 35.90
CA GLN A 3 1.63 48.04 35.12
C GLN A 3 1.30 46.74 35.91
N PHE A 4 0.18 45.99 35.72
CA PHE A 4 -1.18 46.26 35.16
C PHE A 4 -2.13 45.02 35.28
N LEU A 5 -3.43 45.18 35.64
CA LEU A 5 -4.64 44.36 35.28
C LEU A 5 -4.69 42.80 35.53
N PRO A 6 -5.81 42.06 35.27
CA PRO A 6 -7.24 42.43 35.01
C PRO A 6 -8.36 41.67 35.79
N ASN A 7 -9.54 42.30 35.85
CA ASN A 7 -10.95 41.79 35.78
C ASN A 7 -11.49 40.56 36.55
N GLY A 8 -12.61 40.77 37.27
CA GLY A 8 -13.65 39.76 37.57
C GLY A 8 -14.61 40.13 38.72
N GLY A 9 -15.92 39.82 38.60
CA GLY A 9 -16.90 39.88 39.71
C GLY A 9 -18.17 40.73 39.47
N ALA A 10 -19.29 40.41 40.16
CA ALA A 10 -20.61 41.07 40.03
C ALA A 10 -21.52 40.87 41.29
N VAL A 11 -22.78 41.37 41.21
CA VAL A 11 -24.01 40.98 41.98
C VAL A 11 -24.61 41.98 43.03
N ARG A 12 -25.62 42.77 42.56
CA ARG A 12 -26.99 43.07 43.09
C ARG A 12 -27.34 43.56 44.54
N ARG A 13 -28.39 44.43 44.57
CA ARG A 13 -29.51 44.62 45.58
C ARG A 13 -29.23 45.44 46.88
N PRO A 14 -30.25 45.93 47.66
CA PRO A 14 -31.74 45.88 47.55
C PRO A 14 -32.48 47.26 47.69
N THR A 15 -33.76 47.30 48.15
CA THR A 15 -34.81 48.38 48.04
C THR A 15 -35.89 48.25 49.16
N ALA A 16 -36.81 49.17 49.55
CA ALA A 16 -37.10 50.63 49.39
C ALA A 16 -38.27 51.07 50.36
N GLY A 17 -38.82 52.32 50.32
CA GLY A 17 -39.92 52.83 51.21
C GLY A 17 -40.57 54.19 50.79
N GLN A 18 -41.57 54.75 51.51
CA GLN A 18 -42.48 55.87 51.05
C GLN A 18 -42.84 57.01 52.10
N ALA A 19 -43.44 58.13 51.62
CA ALA A 19 -44.31 59.20 52.26
C ALA A 19 -43.73 60.62 52.67
N VAL A 20 -44.49 61.76 52.50
CA VAL A 20 -44.06 63.21 52.67
C VAL A 20 -45.22 64.27 52.90
N PRO A 21 -45.10 65.35 53.74
CA PRO A 21 -46.10 66.49 53.84
C PRO A 21 -45.65 67.98 54.22
N ILE A 22 -46.27 69.03 53.57
CA ILE A 22 -47.01 70.27 54.06
C ILE A 22 -46.52 71.17 55.27
N THR A 23 -46.63 72.53 55.47
CA THR A 23 -46.83 73.87 54.75
C THR A 23 -46.61 75.11 55.73
N GLY A 24 -46.73 76.42 55.34
CA GLY A 24 -46.62 77.65 56.21
C GLY A 24 -47.23 79.01 55.68
N PRO A 25 -47.28 80.18 56.42
CA PRO A 25 -48.49 81.08 56.50
C PRO A 25 -48.42 82.69 56.49
N GLY A 26 -49.54 83.44 56.20
CA GLY A 26 -50.00 84.71 56.91
C GLY A 26 -50.46 86.06 56.21
N VAL A 27 -51.60 86.70 56.68
CA VAL A 27 -51.91 88.18 56.99
C VAL A 27 -51.98 89.29 55.87
N SER A 28 -52.75 90.44 55.86
CA SER A 28 -54.07 90.97 56.40
C SER A 28 -54.74 92.19 55.63
N ASN A 29 -55.11 93.39 56.22
CA ASN A 29 -56.27 94.30 55.79
C ASN A 29 -56.13 95.90 55.80
N ALA A 30 -57.24 96.70 55.57
CA ALA A 30 -57.28 98.17 55.16
C ALA A 30 -58.57 99.04 55.57
N THR A 31 -58.59 100.41 55.47
CA THR A 31 -59.75 101.37 55.70
C THR A 31 -59.65 102.86 55.14
N ALA A 32 -60.77 103.63 55.15
CA ALA A 32 -60.97 105.12 55.14
C ALA A 32 -60.85 105.99 53.83
N GLU A 33 -61.53 107.14 53.52
CA GLU A 33 -62.61 108.05 54.08
C GLU A 33 -62.17 109.52 54.50
N ALA A 34 -62.93 110.66 54.40
CA ALA A 34 -64.19 111.06 53.71
C ALA A 34 -64.58 112.61 53.80
N PHE A 35 -65.48 113.11 52.91
CA PHE A 35 -66.46 114.28 52.99
C PHE A 35 -66.09 115.81 52.97
N GLY A 36 -66.97 116.65 52.35
CA GLY A 36 -67.44 117.92 52.98
C GLY A 36 -67.57 119.30 52.24
N ARG A 37 -68.58 119.52 51.36
CA ARG A 37 -69.43 120.76 51.29
C ARG A 37 -70.55 120.68 50.24
N MET A 38 -71.67 121.37 50.48
CA MET A 38 -72.97 121.11 49.83
C MET A 38 -73.81 122.40 49.69
N GLY A 39 -74.04 122.92 48.47
CA GLY A 39 -74.84 124.16 48.33
C GLY A 39 -75.06 124.79 46.94
N GLN A 40 -74.34 124.42 45.87
CA GLN A 40 -74.53 125.01 44.52
C GLN A 40 -74.46 124.00 43.35
N VAL A 41 -74.49 122.69 43.62
CA VAL A 41 -74.26 121.65 42.61
C VAL A 41 -75.55 120.88 42.31
N VAL A 42 -76.36 121.41 41.38
CA VAL A 42 -77.61 120.74 40.92
C VAL A 42 -77.69 120.67 39.39
N GLU A 43 -77.20 121.67 38.65
CA GLU A 43 -77.39 121.75 37.19
C GLU A 43 -76.21 121.21 36.36
N GLY A 44 -74.98 121.23 36.90
CA GLY A 44 -73.78 120.73 36.18
C GLY A 44 -73.68 119.20 36.08
N ALA A 45 -74.21 118.46 37.05
CA ALA A 45 -73.96 117.02 37.19
C ALA A 45 -74.56 116.16 36.05
N ALA A 46 -75.59 116.65 35.35
CA ALA A 46 -76.25 115.89 34.28
C ALA A 46 -75.44 115.84 32.98
N LEU A 47 -74.72 116.91 32.64
CA LEU A 47 -73.93 116.99 31.40
C LEU A 47 -72.60 116.23 31.51
N ASP A 48 -71.94 116.29 32.66
CA ASP A 48 -70.73 115.51 32.94
C ASP A 48 -71.02 114.01 32.93
N ALA A 49 -72.18 113.57 33.46
CA ALA A 49 -72.57 112.16 33.42
C ALA A 49 -72.74 111.62 31.99
N ILE A 50 -73.41 112.37 31.10
CA ILE A 50 -73.66 111.95 29.70
C ILE A 50 -72.36 111.94 28.88
N THR A 51 -71.47 112.91 29.11
CA THR A 51 -70.17 112.97 28.42
C THR A 51 -69.18 111.92 28.93
N GLN A 52 -69.20 111.56 30.22
CA GLN A 52 -68.44 110.43 30.75
C GLN A 52 -68.97 109.09 30.19
N GLN A 53 -70.28 108.87 30.22
CA GLN A 53 -70.89 107.63 29.73
C GLN A 53 -70.58 107.37 28.24
N THR A 54 -70.63 108.41 27.40
CA THR A 54 -70.30 108.29 25.97
C THR A 54 -68.79 108.18 25.70
N ALA A 55 -67.94 108.71 26.58
CA ALA A 55 -66.49 108.49 26.53
C ALA A 55 -66.11 107.05 26.92
N GLU A 56 -66.75 106.48 27.96
CA GLU A 56 -66.55 105.08 28.35
C GLU A 56 -67.04 104.10 27.28
N GLN A 57 -68.19 104.34 26.67
CA GLN A 57 -68.69 103.51 25.54
C GLN A 57 -67.66 103.45 24.40
N ARG A 58 -67.14 104.58 23.94
CA ARG A 58 -66.09 104.61 22.89
C ARG A 58 -64.80 103.89 23.32
N ARG A 59 -64.46 103.93 24.60
CA ARG A 59 -63.28 103.25 25.14
C ARG A 59 -63.46 101.73 25.16
N LEU A 60 -64.67 101.26 25.47
CA LEU A 60 -65.07 99.85 25.39
C LEU A 60 -65.13 99.36 23.93
N GLU A 61 -65.64 100.19 23.01
CA GLU A 61 -65.63 99.93 21.56
C GLU A 61 -64.21 99.78 21.02
N GLN A 62 -63.30 100.70 21.37
CA GLN A 62 -61.88 100.63 20.97
C GLN A 62 -61.18 99.38 21.55
N LEU A 63 -61.41 99.06 22.83
CA LEU A 63 -60.86 97.85 23.44
C LEU A 63 -61.42 96.56 22.80
N ALA A 64 -62.68 96.56 22.36
CA ALA A 64 -63.27 95.46 21.61
C ALA A 64 -62.70 95.36 20.19
N GLU A 65 -62.47 96.49 19.51
CA GLU A 65 -61.86 96.54 18.18
C GLU A 65 -60.42 96.01 18.21
N ASP A 66 -59.61 96.44 19.18
CA ASP A 66 -58.22 95.99 19.33
C ASP A 66 -58.14 94.53 19.81
N ALA A 67 -59.05 94.07 20.68
CA ALA A 67 -59.17 92.65 21.01
C ALA A 67 -59.53 91.80 19.77
N ASN A 68 -60.38 92.31 18.87
CA ASN A 68 -60.72 91.61 17.63
C ASN A 68 -59.58 91.64 16.60
N LYS A 69 -58.77 92.72 16.52
CA LYS A 69 -57.52 92.75 15.75
C LYS A 69 -56.51 91.73 16.29
N ALA A 70 -56.34 91.65 17.61
CA ALA A 70 -55.46 90.68 18.25
C ALA A 70 -55.90 89.22 17.99
N ARG A 71 -57.21 88.95 18.04
CA ARG A 71 -57.79 87.65 17.62
C ARG A 71 -57.53 87.34 16.15
N GLY A 72 -57.69 88.32 15.25
CA GLY A 72 -57.38 88.15 13.82
C GLY A 72 -55.90 87.82 13.57
N LEU A 73 -54.97 88.49 14.27
CA LEU A 73 -53.54 88.20 14.20
C LEU A 73 -53.21 86.80 14.76
N ALA A 74 -53.78 86.43 15.91
CA ALA A 74 -53.64 85.10 16.49
C ALA A 74 -54.14 84.00 15.52
N ALA A 75 -55.31 84.21 14.90
CA ALA A 75 -55.87 83.32 13.88
C ALA A 75 -54.93 83.17 12.66
N THR A 76 -54.31 84.24 12.16
CA THR A 76 -53.30 84.12 11.07
C THR A 76 -52.05 83.36 11.49
N GLY A 77 -51.57 83.53 12.74
CA GLY A 77 -50.42 82.79 13.26
C GLY A 77 -50.72 81.29 13.41
N GLU A 78 -51.89 80.96 13.98
CA GLU A 78 -52.35 79.57 14.12
C GLU A 78 -52.60 78.90 12.77
N ALA A 79 -53.23 79.60 11.81
CA ALA A 79 -53.41 79.10 10.46
C ALA A 79 -52.09 78.75 9.80
N LYS A 80 -51.06 79.62 9.94
CA LYS A 80 -49.73 79.40 9.37
C LYS A 80 -49.09 78.13 9.92
N ILE A 81 -49.16 77.89 11.24
CA ILE A 81 -48.65 76.67 11.87
C ILE A 81 -49.39 75.44 11.32
N ARG A 82 -50.73 75.42 11.37
CA ARG A 82 -51.56 74.30 10.90
C ARG A 82 -51.32 73.98 9.41
N LEU A 83 -51.12 75.00 8.57
CA LEU A 83 -50.76 74.84 7.15
C LEU A 83 -49.35 74.26 6.98
N HIS A 84 -48.34 74.74 7.71
CA HIS A 84 -46.98 74.18 7.63
C HIS A 84 -46.93 72.70 8.04
N ASP A 85 -47.60 72.33 9.13
CA ASP A 85 -47.64 70.93 9.61
C ASP A 85 -48.37 70.01 8.61
N THR A 86 -49.49 70.49 8.05
CA THR A 86 -50.25 69.75 7.02
C THR A 86 -49.42 69.59 5.73
N MET A 87 -48.73 70.65 5.29
CA MET A 87 -47.85 70.62 4.11
C MET A 87 -46.72 69.61 4.31
N ARG A 88 -46.10 69.61 5.48
CA ARG A 88 -45.02 68.66 5.81
C ARG A 88 -45.53 67.22 5.83
N SER A 89 -46.66 66.96 6.48
CA SER A 89 -47.28 65.64 6.54
C SER A 89 -47.62 65.10 5.13
N LEU A 90 -48.16 65.94 4.24
CA LEU A 90 -48.42 65.59 2.84
C LEU A 90 -47.11 65.37 2.05
N SER A 91 -46.13 66.25 2.18
CA SER A 91 -44.80 66.11 1.57
C SER A 91 -44.14 64.77 1.94
N ASP A 92 -44.11 64.44 3.23
CA ASP A 92 -43.53 63.20 3.76
C ASP A 92 -44.33 61.95 3.33
N ARG A 93 -45.63 62.07 3.03
CA ARG A 93 -46.47 60.99 2.45
C ARG A 93 -46.23 60.80 0.95
N ILE A 94 -46.12 61.89 0.18
CA ILE A 94 -45.83 61.87 -1.26
C ILE A 94 -44.47 61.22 -1.53
N LEU A 95 -43.43 61.62 -0.78
CA LEU A 95 -42.08 61.07 -0.94
C LEU A 95 -42.02 59.55 -0.62
N ARG A 96 -42.85 59.07 0.31
CA ARG A 96 -43.01 57.63 0.58
C ARG A 96 -43.85 56.89 -0.47
N GLY A 97 -44.64 57.61 -1.26
CA GLY A 97 -45.62 57.03 -2.19
C GLY A 97 -46.93 56.61 -1.52
N ASP A 98 -47.21 57.09 -0.30
CA ASP A 98 -48.48 56.82 0.42
C ASP A 98 -49.69 57.51 -0.26
N VAL A 99 -49.44 58.54 -1.07
CA VAL A 99 -50.46 59.40 -1.72
C VAL A 99 -49.92 59.88 -3.07
N ASP A 100 -50.78 59.89 -4.09
CA ASP A 100 -50.50 60.51 -5.40
C ASP A 100 -50.48 62.05 -5.33
N GLY A 101 -49.74 62.70 -6.24
CA GLY A 101 -49.62 64.16 -6.30
C GLY A 101 -50.94 64.89 -6.56
N VAL A 102 -51.85 64.33 -7.36
CA VAL A 102 -53.17 64.93 -7.62
C VAL A 102 -54.09 64.76 -6.40
N ALA A 103 -54.05 63.58 -5.77
CA ALA A 103 -54.79 63.32 -4.54
C ALA A 103 -54.32 64.22 -3.38
N ALA A 104 -53.01 64.43 -3.22
CA ALA A 104 -52.44 65.27 -2.18
C ALA A 104 -52.80 66.76 -2.33
N LEU A 105 -52.96 67.27 -3.56
CA LEU A 105 -53.50 68.61 -3.80
C LEU A 105 -54.97 68.72 -3.39
N GLY A 106 -55.77 67.67 -3.62
CA GLY A 106 -57.15 67.59 -3.12
C GLY A 106 -57.24 67.56 -1.59
N GLU A 107 -56.39 66.77 -0.92
CA GLU A 107 -56.28 66.78 0.56
C GLU A 107 -55.86 68.18 1.09
N TRP A 108 -54.92 68.84 0.41
CA TRP A 108 -54.45 70.18 0.76
C TRP A 108 -55.56 71.24 0.66
N ASP A 109 -56.31 71.28 -0.44
CA ASP A 109 -57.38 72.27 -0.61
C ASP A 109 -58.54 72.07 0.36
N ASN A 110 -58.86 70.82 0.70
CA ASN A 110 -59.82 70.48 1.75
C ASN A 110 -59.33 70.98 3.13
N ALA A 111 -58.09 70.66 3.51
CA ALA A 111 -57.50 71.10 4.78
C ALA A 111 -57.41 72.64 4.86
N ARG A 112 -56.97 73.31 3.80
CA ARG A 112 -56.96 74.78 3.68
C ARG A 112 -58.35 75.38 3.91
N THR A 113 -59.38 74.79 3.30
CA THR A 113 -60.77 75.26 3.42
C THR A 113 -61.30 75.06 4.84
N GLN A 114 -61.02 73.92 5.47
CA GLN A 114 -61.38 73.67 6.86
C GLN A 114 -60.66 74.62 7.83
N ILE A 115 -59.35 74.78 7.73
CA ILE A 115 -58.55 75.71 8.54
C ILE A 115 -59.08 77.16 8.40
N THR A 116 -59.44 77.57 7.19
CA THR A 116 -60.04 78.90 6.95
C THR A 116 -61.38 79.04 7.67
N SER A 117 -62.28 78.06 7.53
CA SER A 117 -63.60 78.07 8.18
C SER A 117 -63.50 78.10 9.70
N ASP A 118 -62.68 77.21 10.28
CA ASP A 118 -62.52 77.07 11.72
C ASP A 118 -61.96 78.32 12.40
N LEU A 119 -61.10 79.08 11.72
CA LEU A 119 -60.44 80.27 12.29
C LEU A 119 -61.15 81.60 11.96
N THR A 120 -62.13 81.60 11.05
CA THR A 120 -62.89 82.80 10.68
C THR A 120 -64.29 82.86 11.28
N LYS A 121 -64.90 81.72 11.64
CA LYS A 121 -66.29 81.62 12.15
C LYS A 121 -66.64 82.49 13.37
N GLU A 122 -65.64 82.86 14.20
CA GLU A 122 -65.80 83.66 15.42
C GLU A 122 -65.29 85.11 15.26
N LEU A 123 -64.88 85.53 14.06
CA LEU A 123 -64.37 86.86 13.77
C LEU A 123 -65.44 87.77 13.13
N PRO A 124 -65.45 89.09 13.43
CA PRO A 124 -66.27 90.05 12.70
C PRO A 124 -65.96 90.03 11.19
N GLY A 125 -66.98 90.14 10.32
CA GLY A 125 -66.86 89.86 8.88
C GLY A 125 -65.69 90.54 8.16
N HIS A 126 -65.46 91.83 8.41
CA HIS A 126 -64.35 92.58 7.79
C HIS A 126 -62.95 92.12 8.24
N ILE A 127 -62.84 91.45 9.39
CA ILE A 127 -61.61 90.80 9.87
C ILE A 127 -61.54 89.37 9.31
N ALA A 128 -62.66 88.64 9.33
CA ALA A 128 -62.77 87.30 8.77
C ALA A 128 -62.34 87.23 7.29
N GLU A 129 -62.79 88.17 6.45
CA GLU A 129 -62.39 88.31 5.05
C GLU A 129 -60.87 88.53 4.90
N ARG A 130 -60.29 89.44 5.70
CA ARG A 130 -58.87 89.78 5.64
C ARG A 130 -57.99 88.60 6.11
N VAL A 131 -58.41 87.90 7.16
CA VAL A 131 -57.74 86.67 7.64
C VAL A 131 -57.84 85.57 6.58
N GLY A 132 -59.02 85.31 6.01
CA GLY A 132 -59.22 84.31 4.96
C GLY A 132 -58.40 84.60 3.69
N ALA A 133 -58.25 85.87 3.31
CA ALA A 133 -57.40 86.28 2.20
C ALA A 133 -55.91 85.97 2.46
N GLN A 134 -55.40 86.23 3.67
CA GLN A 134 -54.03 85.90 4.04
C GLN A 134 -53.80 84.38 4.08
N ILE A 135 -54.72 83.61 4.69
CA ILE A 135 -54.65 82.14 4.75
C ILE A 135 -54.59 81.54 3.34
N LYS A 136 -55.35 82.09 2.38
CA LYS A 136 -55.30 81.66 0.97
C LYS A 136 -53.95 81.94 0.31
N LEU A 137 -53.29 83.06 0.63
CA LEU A 137 -51.98 83.42 0.09
C LEU A 137 -50.88 82.49 0.63
N ASP A 138 -50.76 82.40 1.96
CA ASP A 138 -49.80 81.51 2.63
C ASP A 138 -49.96 80.05 2.17
N ALA A 139 -51.19 79.56 2.04
CA ALA A 139 -51.45 78.20 1.58
C ALA A 139 -51.11 77.97 0.09
N SER A 140 -51.10 79.03 -0.73
CA SER A 140 -50.70 78.94 -2.14
C SER A 140 -49.18 78.86 -2.28
N GLU A 141 -48.44 79.62 -1.48
CA GLU A 141 -46.97 79.55 -1.41
C GLU A 141 -46.51 78.15 -0.93
N LEU A 142 -47.10 77.64 0.15
CA LEU A 142 -46.76 76.33 0.73
C LEU A 142 -47.11 75.15 -0.19
N ALA A 143 -48.19 75.24 -0.98
CA ALA A 143 -48.49 74.26 -2.02
C ALA A 143 -47.35 74.15 -3.05
N SER A 144 -46.90 75.29 -3.57
CA SER A 144 -45.85 75.33 -4.61
C SER A 144 -44.47 74.91 -4.10
N THR A 145 -44.09 75.35 -2.89
CA THR A 145 -42.74 75.17 -2.34
C THR A 145 -42.53 73.85 -1.60
N GLY A 146 -43.60 73.27 -1.04
CA GLY A 146 -43.59 71.98 -0.36
C GLY A 146 -44.13 70.86 -1.25
N ILE A 147 -45.45 70.81 -1.43
CA ILE A 147 -46.14 69.72 -2.15
C ILE A 147 -45.63 69.60 -3.59
N GLY A 148 -45.50 70.70 -4.32
CA GLY A 148 -44.97 70.70 -5.70
C GLY A 148 -43.56 70.10 -5.81
N ARG A 149 -42.65 70.46 -4.90
CA ARG A 149 -41.28 69.90 -4.86
C ARG A 149 -41.25 68.44 -4.42
N ALA A 150 -42.15 68.02 -3.53
CA ALA A 150 -42.28 66.61 -3.12
C ALA A 150 -42.72 65.74 -4.31
N VAL A 151 -43.71 66.19 -5.08
CA VAL A 151 -44.18 65.52 -6.31
C VAL A 151 -43.06 65.49 -7.36
N GLU A 152 -42.36 66.60 -7.61
CA GLU A 152 -41.26 66.65 -8.56
C GLU A 152 -40.11 65.69 -8.16
N THR A 153 -39.73 65.68 -6.88
CA THR A 153 -38.69 64.78 -6.35
C THR A 153 -39.11 63.33 -6.51
N ARG A 154 -40.36 62.99 -6.14
CA ARG A 154 -40.88 61.62 -6.26
C ARG A 154 -40.97 61.16 -7.72
N GLN A 155 -41.37 62.04 -8.63
CA GLN A 155 -41.42 61.73 -10.06
C GLN A 155 -40.02 61.43 -10.63
N ARG A 156 -38.99 62.17 -10.21
CA ARG A 156 -37.59 61.90 -10.58
C ARG A 156 -37.12 60.53 -10.07
N GLU A 157 -37.46 60.15 -8.83
CA GLU A 157 -37.15 58.83 -8.27
C GLU A 157 -37.81 57.69 -9.07
N VAL A 158 -39.10 57.82 -9.38
CA VAL A 158 -39.87 56.83 -10.15
C VAL A 158 -39.28 56.68 -11.55
N THR A 159 -39.11 57.78 -12.29
CA THR A 159 -38.52 57.75 -13.64
C THR A 159 -37.08 57.19 -13.65
N ARG A 160 -36.31 57.39 -12.56
CA ARG A 160 -35.00 56.78 -12.38
C ARG A 160 -35.07 55.26 -12.15
N ALA A 161 -36.04 54.78 -11.38
CA ALA A 161 -36.27 53.35 -11.17
C ALA A 161 -36.76 52.66 -12.46
N ASP A 162 -37.67 53.29 -13.20
CA ASP A 162 -38.19 52.80 -14.48
C ASP A 162 -37.09 52.71 -15.54
N LEU A 163 -36.21 53.74 -15.63
CA LEU A 163 -35.07 53.74 -16.54
C LEU A 163 -34.07 52.62 -16.19
N ASN A 164 -33.72 52.45 -14.92
CA ASN A 164 -32.85 51.35 -14.49
C ASN A 164 -33.47 49.97 -14.81
N THR A 165 -34.76 49.78 -14.54
CA THR A 165 -35.50 48.54 -14.83
C THR A 165 -35.55 48.26 -16.34
N SER A 166 -35.70 49.30 -17.16
CA SER A 166 -35.66 49.21 -18.62
C SER A 166 -34.27 48.78 -19.12
N LEU A 167 -33.20 49.35 -18.54
CA LEU A 167 -31.83 48.98 -18.86
C LEU A 167 -31.53 47.51 -18.49
N GLU A 168 -31.96 47.02 -17.32
CA GLU A 168 -31.87 45.59 -16.97
C GLU A 168 -32.61 44.68 -17.96
N GLY A 169 -33.73 45.15 -18.54
CA GLY A 169 -34.42 44.46 -19.63
C GLY A 169 -33.56 44.38 -20.89
N PHE A 170 -33.03 45.53 -21.33
CA PHE A 170 -32.18 45.60 -22.52
C PHE A 170 -30.85 44.84 -22.35
N GLU A 171 -30.29 44.72 -21.14
CA GLU A 171 -29.11 43.87 -20.91
C GLU A 171 -29.37 42.38 -21.18
N ARG A 172 -30.62 41.92 -21.01
CA ARG A 172 -31.05 40.55 -21.32
C ARG A 172 -31.30 40.38 -22.82
N ASP A 173 -31.95 41.36 -23.46
CA ASP A 173 -32.14 41.38 -24.91
C ASP A 173 -30.79 41.42 -25.66
N ALA A 174 -29.78 42.08 -25.11
CA ALA A 174 -28.44 42.17 -25.67
C ALA A 174 -27.71 40.82 -25.81
N LEU A 175 -28.17 39.77 -25.10
CA LEU A 175 -27.69 38.40 -25.27
C LEU A 175 -28.16 37.77 -26.60
N THR A 176 -29.20 38.34 -27.22
CA THR A 176 -29.76 37.89 -28.50
C THR A 176 -29.46 38.89 -29.63
N ASP A 177 -29.63 40.19 -29.38
CA ASP A 177 -29.35 41.27 -30.33
C ASP A 177 -28.77 42.49 -29.59
N ARG A 178 -27.43 42.50 -29.45
CA ARG A 178 -26.68 43.59 -28.80
C ARG A 178 -26.85 44.93 -29.52
N GLY A 179 -26.97 44.93 -30.85
CA GLY A 179 -27.12 46.15 -31.64
C GLY A 179 -28.46 46.85 -31.36
N LYS A 180 -29.55 46.10 -31.38
CA LYS A 180 -30.89 46.59 -31.03
C LYS A 180 -31.00 46.98 -29.56
N ALA A 181 -30.42 46.21 -28.65
CA ALA A 181 -30.41 46.55 -27.23
C ALA A 181 -29.67 47.88 -26.96
N MET A 182 -28.54 48.12 -27.64
CA MET A 182 -27.79 49.38 -27.52
C MET A 182 -28.56 50.59 -28.08
N THR A 183 -29.33 50.45 -29.15
CA THR A 183 -30.16 51.56 -29.66
C THR A 183 -31.34 51.87 -28.76
N LEU A 184 -31.99 50.84 -28.19
CA LEU A 184 -33.08 51.01 -27.22
C LEU A 184 -32.60 51.64 -25.90
N ALA A 185 -31.47 51.17 -25.35
CA ALA A 185 -30.84 51.77 -24.17
C ALA A 185 -30.43 53.23 -24.40
N GLY A 186 -29.84 53.55 -25.56
CA GLY A 186 -29.52 54.93 -25.94
C GLY A 186 -30.75 55.83 -26.05
N ALA A 187 -31.83 55.34 -26.66
CA ALA A 187 -33.10 56.06 -26.73
C ALA A 187 -33.70 56.30 -25.34
N ALA A 188 -33.74 55.28 -24.47
CA ALA A 188 -34.26 55.40 -23.11
C ALA A 188 -33.43 56.38 -22.25
N ILE A 189 -32.10 56.31 -22.28
CA ILE A 189 -31.23 57.23 -21.52
C ILE A 189 -31.38 58.67 -22.05
N SER A 190 -31.44 58.88 -23.35
CA SER A 190 -31.58 60.23 -23.93
C SER A 190 -32.95 60.87 -23.70
N THR A 191 -34.02 60.08 -23.55
CA THR A 191 -35.40 60.58 -23.34
C THR A 191 -35.80 60.68 -21.88
N LEU A 192 -35.36 59.74 -21.02
CA LEU A 192 -35.72 59.69 -19.61
C LEU A 192 -34.58 60.13 -18.67
N GLY A 193 -33.34 60.25 -19.14
CA GLY A 193 -32.18 60.59 -18.30
C GLY A 193 -32.30 61.94 -17.61
N ALA A 194 -32.78 62.97 -18.33
CA ALA A 194 -32.97 64.30 -17.77
C ALA A 194 -34.10 64.35 -16.73
N SER A 195 -35.21 63.66 -16.95
CA SER A 195 -36.33 63.57 -16.01
C SER A 195 -36.05 62.63 -14.83
N ALA A 196 -35.16 61.64 -14.98
CA ALA A 196 -34.58 60.87 -13.89
C ALA A 196 -33.53 61.63 -13.05
N GLY A 197 -33.18 62.87 -13.46
CA GLY A 197 -32.22 63.73 -12.75
C GLY A 197 -30.74 63.45 -13.06
N TYR A 198 -30.42 62.70 -14.11
CA TYR A 198 -29.04 62.47 -14.55
C TYR A 198 -28.52 63.62 -15.42
N GLY A 199 -27.35 64.18 -15.08
CA GLY A 199 -26.64 65.13 -15.93
C GLY A 199 -26.09 64.48 -17.21
N PRO A 200 -25.67 65.27 -18.22
CA PRO A 200 -25.20 64.74 -19.50
C PRO A 200 -24.01 63.78 -19.35
N ASP A 201 -23.06 64.10 -18.47
CA ASP A 201 -21.90 63.24 -18.18
C ASP A 201 -22.31 61.91 -17.55
N ASP A 202 -23.36 61.90 -16.71
CA ASP A 202 -23.84 60.69 -16.05
C ASP A 202 -24.67 59.82 -17.00
N GLN A 203 -25.41 60.43 -17.93
CA GLN A 203 -26.06 59.72 -19.04
C GLN A 203 -25.01 59.02 -19.94
N GLN A 204 -23.87 59.67 -20.21
CA GLN A 204 -22.76 59.04 -20.93
C GLN A 204 -22.13 57.87 -20.13
N LYS A 205 -21.89 58.04 -18.82
CA LYS A 205 -21.38 56.96 -17.94
C LYS A 205 -22.32 55.75 -17.90
N LEU A 206 -23.64 55.96 -17.78
CA LEU A 206 -24.64 54.90 -17.81
C LEU A 206 -24.61 54.14 -19.14
N LEU A 207 -24.52 54.86 -20.26
CA LEU A 207 -24.47 54.27 -21.59
C LEU A 207 -23.15 53.51 -21.85
N GLN A 208 -22.01 54.00 -21.33
CA GLN A 208 -20.75 53.26 -21.37
C GLN A 208 -20.82 52.00 -20.51
N GLY A 209 -21.32 52.09 -19.27
CA GLY A 209 -21.48 50.95 -18.37
C GLY A 209 -22.33 49.84 -19.01
N PHE A 210 -23.46 50.19 -19.62
CA PHE A 210 -24.30 49.26 -20.38
C PHE A 210 -23.54 48.57 -21.53
N ARG A 211 -22.70 49.29 -22.27
CA ARG A 211 -21.86 48.69 -23.33
C ARG A 211 -20.84 47.70 -22.77
N GLU A 212 -20.17 48.04 -21.68
CA GLU A 212 -19.19 47.19 -21.00
C GLU A 212 -19.85 45.92 -20.43
N THR A 213 -20.98 46.05 -19.71
CA THR A 213 -21.73 44.91 -19.15
C THR A 213 -22.23 43.97 -20.25
N THR A 214 -22.86 44.49 -21.30
CA THR A 214 -23.37 43.65 -22.40
C THR A 214 -22.26 42.93 -23.16
N ALA A 215 -21.10 43.57 -23.36
CA ALA A 215 -19.93 42.91 -23.95
C ALA A 215 -19.36 41.81 -23.02
N ALA A 216 -19.27 42.06 -21.72
CA ALA A 216 -18.78 41.08 -20.74
C ALA A 216 -19.69 39.85 -20.64
N ASN A 217 -21.02 40.05 -20.63
CA ASN A 217 -22.00 38.96 -20.61
C ASN A 217 -21.92 38.10 -21.89
N MET A 218 -21.73 38.72 -23.06
CA MET A 218 -21.51 38.00 -24.32
C MET A 218 -20.19 37.20 -24.32
N ALA A 219 -19.12 37.77 -23.76
CA ALA A 219 -17.82 37.09 -23.62
C ALA A 219 -17.91 35.87 -22.67
N GLU A 220 -18.63 35.99 -21.56
CA GLU A 220 -18.88 34.89 -20.61
C GLU A 220 -19.60 33.71 -21.31
N GLN A 221 -20.65 33.98 -22.09
CA GLN A 221 -21.35 32.93 -22.86
C GLN A 221 -20.45 32.27 -23.93
N ARG A 222 -19.65 33.05 -24.65
CA ARG A 222 -18.72 32.54 -25.67
C ARG A 222 -17.59 31.69 -25.06
N LEU A 223 -17.07 32.09 -23.90
CA LEU A 223 -16.12 31.29 -23.12
C LEU A 223 -16.73 29.95 -22.71
N LEU A 224 -17.97 29.94 -22.19
CA LEU A 224 -18.68 28.73 -21.79
C LEU A 224 -18.91 27.78 -22.98
N ALA A 225 -19.37 28.30 -24.12
CA ALA A 225 -19.57 27.52 -25.34
C ALA A 225 -18.26 26.92 -25.90
N SER A 226 -17.15 27.66 -25.80
CA SER A 226 -15.83 27.22 -26.28
C SER A 226 -15.08 26.30 -25.31
N SER A 227 -15.46 26.29 -24.02
CA SER A 227 -14.71 25.70 -22.89
C SER A 227 -14.32 24.21 -22.96
N ARG A 228 -14.79 23.47 -23.98
CA ARG A 228 -14.56 22.03 -24.17
C ARG A 228 -13.63 21.70 -25.35
N ASP A 229 -13.20 22.70 -26.12
CA ASP A 229 -12.54 22.50 -27.41
C ASP A 229 -11.43 23.56 -27.59
N PRO A 230 -10.14 23.17 -27.68
CA PRO A 230 -9.05 24.12 -27.78
C PRO A 230 -9.14 25.00 -29.03
N ALA A 231 -9.58 24.46 -30.18
CA ALA A 231 -9.70 25.25 -31.41
C ALA A 231 -10.78 26.33 -31.30
N LYS A 232 -11.83 26.10 -30.49
CA LYS A 232 -12.85 27.12 -30.20
C LYS A 232 -12.39 28.15 -29.17
N LEU A 233 -11.55 27.75 -28.21
CA LEU A 233 -10.87 28.69 -27.31
C LEU A 233 -9.91 29.61 -28.07
N ASP A 234 -9.14 29.07 -29.02
CA ASP A 234 -8.24 29.84 -29.88
C ASP A 234 -9.01 30.82 -30.78
N ALA A 235 -10.13 30.38 -31.38
CA ALA A 235 -11.02 31.25 -32.14
C ALA A 235 -11.68 32.35 -31.28
N PHE A 236 -12.01 32.05 -30.02
CA PHE A 236 -12.57 33.03 -29.09
C PHE A 236 -11.52 34.05 -28.61
N GLU A 237 -10.27 33.64 -28.41
CA GLU A 237 -9.15 34.55 -28.13
C GLU A 237 -8.94 35.57 -29.28
N GLN A 238 -9.08 35.12 -30.53
CA GLN A 238 -9.05 36.00 -31.70
C GLN A 238 -10.27 36.94 -31.74
N GLN A 239 -11.48 36.44 -31.44
CA GLN A 239 -12.70 37.27 -31.39
C GLN A 239 -12.64 38.36 -30.31
N LEU A 240 -12.07 38.08 -29.13
CA LEU A 240 -11.88 39.07 -28.05
C LEU A 240 -11.02 40.28 -28.44
N ARG A 241 -10.19 40.14 -29.50
CA ARG A 241 -9.35 41.20 -30.06
C ARG A 241 -9.96 41.86 -31.32
N GLY A 242 -11.16 41.43 -31.73
CA GLY A 242 -11.92 41.96 -32.87
C GLY A 242 -12.99 42.99 -32.49
N GLU A 243 -13.70 43.49 -33.51
CA GLU A 243 -14.64 44.62 -33.39
C GLU A 243 -15.84 44.32 -32.45
N ASP A 244 -16.36 43.09 -32.46
CA ASP A 244 -17.47 42.62 -31.61
C ASP A 244 -17.28 42.90 -30.10
N PHE A 245 -16.01 42.96 -29.68
CA PHE A 245 -15.58 43.11 -28.28
C PHE A 245 -14.75 44.36 -28.04
N ASN A 246 -14.80 45.36 -28.94
CA ASN A 246 -14.04 46.60 -28.80
C ASN A 246 -14.48 47.43 -27.56
N ASP A 247 -15.77 47.37 -27.19
CA ASP A 247 -16.29 48.04 -25.98
C ASP A 247 -15.79 47.44 -24.65
N LEU A 248 -15.07 46.30 -24.65
CA LEU A 248 -14.48 45.78 -23.40
C LEU A 248 -13.30 46.64 -22.93
N SER A 249 -13.37 47.12 -21.70
CA SER A 249 -12.24 47.76 -21.04
C SER A 249 -11.05 46.79 -20.91
N PRO A 250 -9.79 47.26 -21.04
CA PRO A 250 -8.61 46.39 -21.19
C PRO A 250 -8.46 45.35 -20.07
N HIS A 251 -8.76 45.72 -18.83
CA HIS A 251 -8.67 44.82 -17.68
C HIS A 251 -9.73 43.69 -17.71
N ILE A 252 -10.91 43.92 -18.32
CA ILE A 252 -11.90 42.85 -18.50
C ILE A 252 -11.44 41.88 -19.60
N ARG A 253 -10.86 42.40 -20.70
CA ARG A 253 -10.28 41.57 -21.78
C ARG A 253 -9.16 40.65 -21.26
N GLU A 254 -8.21 41.20 -20.50
CA GLU A 254 -7.13 40.47 -19.84
C GLU A 254 -7.64 39.31 -18.95
N ARG A 255 -8.68 39.56 -18.13
CA ARG A 255 -9.32 38.51 -17.31
C ARG A 255 -9.89 37.37 -18.15
N PHE A 256 -10.43 37.66 -19.34
CA PHE A 256 -10.93 36.62 -20.24
C PHE A 256 -9.79 35.85 -20.92
N GLU A 257 -8.71 36.52 -21.36
CA GLU A 257 -7.52 35.87 -21.92
C GLU A 257 -6.88 34.90 -20.91
N VAL A 258 -6.66 35.33 -19.65
CA VAL A 258 -6.16 34.45 -18.57
C VAL A 258 -7.12 33.28 -18.29
N ARG A 259 -8.43 33.48 -18.37
CA ARG A 259 -9.42 32.38 -18.24
C ARG A 259 -9.36 31.39 -19.41
N ILE A 260 -9.05 31.85 -20.63
CA ILE A 260 -8.86 31.00 -21.81
C ILE A 260 -7.60 30.14 -21.66
N GLU A 261 -6.46 30.73 -21.29
CA GLU A 261 -5.19 30.02 -21.11
C GLU A 261 -5.31 28.91 -20.05
N ASN A 262 -5.92 29.22 -18.90
CA ASN A 262 -6.17 28.23 -17.85
C ASN A 262 -7.07 27.07 -18.32
N LYS A 263 -8.03 27.32 -19.22
CA LYS A 263 -8.85 26.25 -19.83
C LYS A 263 -8.06 25.44 -20.88
N ARG A 264 -7.25 26.10 -21.71
CA ARG A 264 -6.36 25.46 -22.70
C ARG A 264 -5.38 24.51 -22.03
N ALA A 265 -4.71 24.96 -20.97
CA ALA A 265 -3.78 24.14 -20.17
C ALA A 265 -4.48 22.96 -19.47
N ALA A 266 -5.68 23.17 -18.91
CA ALA A 266 -6.45 22.09 -18.27
C ALA A 266 -6.88 20.99 -19.26
N LEU A 267 -7.24 21.35 -20.50
CA LEU A 267 -7.57 20.39 -21.56
C LEU A 267 -6.33 19.61 -22.03
N GLN A 268 -5.19 20.28 -22.20
CA GLN A 268 -3.91 19.64 -22.55
C GLN A 268 -3.48 18.63 -21.47
N HIS A 269 -3.49 19.03 -20.19
CA HIS A 269 -3.16 18.14 -19.08
C HIS A 269 -4.12 16.95 -18.97
N ALA A 270 -5.42 17.15 -19.23
CA ALA A 270 -6.40 16.05 -19.26
C ALA A 270 -6.10 15.03 -20.38
N ALA A 271 -5.68 15.50 -21.56
CA ALA A 271 -5.27 14.64 -22.68
C ALA A 271 -3.98 13.86 -22.35
N GLU A 272 -2.97 14.50 -21.76
CA GLU A 272 -1.76 13.82 -21.28
C GLU A 272 -2.07 12.73 -20.25
N VAL A 273 -2.90 13.04 -19.25
CA VAL A 273 -3.31 12.07 -18.22
C VAL A 273 -4.07 10.89 -18.83
N ALA A 274 -4.86 11.12 -19.89
CA ALA A 274 -5.50 10.04 -20.63
C ALA A 274 -4.49 9.13 -21.36
N GLN A 275 -3.51 9.71 -22.07
CA GLN A 275 -2.48 8.92 -22.75
C GLN A 275 -1.60 8.14 -21.77
N ARG A 276 -1.08 8.78 -20.71
CA ARG A 276 -0.27 8.11 -19.67
C ARG A 276 -1.03 6.96 -19.00
N ARG A 277 -2.37 7.06 -18.85
CA ARG A 277 -3.21 5.96 -18.35
C ARG A 277 -3.32 4.79 -19.33
N LEU A 278 -3.46 5.07 -20.63
CA LEU A 278 -3.50 4.04 -21.68
C LEU A 278 -2.15 3.31 -21.81
N GLU A 279 -1.04 4.05 -21.74
CA GLU A 279 0.32 3.51 -21.72
C GLU A 279 0.55 2.64 -20.48
N ALA A 280 0.23 3.14 -19.29
CA ALA A 280 0.35 2.37 -18.05
C ALA A 280 -0.52 1.10 -18.04
N ALA A 281 -1.71 1.13 -18.64
CA ALA A 281 -2.55 -0.06 -18.80
C ALA A 281 -1.93 -1.09 -19.76
N ARG A 282 -1.35 -0.65 -20.88
CA ARG A 282 -0.59 -1.52 -21.81
C ARG A 282 0.64 -2.13 -21.13
N ALA A 283 1.43 -1.32 -20.43
CA ALA A 283 2.63 -1.76 -19.72
C ALA A 283 2.29 -2.83 -18.66
N ARG A 284 1.29 -2.57 -17.80
CA ARG A 284 0.82 -3.55 -16.80
C ARG A 284 0.43 -4.88 -17.43
N ARG A 285 -0.31 -4.86 -18.55
CA ARG A 285 -0.75 -6.07 -19.25
C ARG A 285 0.43 -6.86 -19.85
N LEU A 286 1.47 -6.17 -20.32
CA LEU A 286 2.71 -6.81 -20.79
C LEU A 286 3.51 -7.43 -19.63
N THR A 287 3.60 -6.76 -18.48
CA THR A 287 4.26 -7.27 -17.27
C THR A 287 3.52 -8.46 -16.66
N GLU A 288 2.19 -8.43 -16.64
CA GLU A 288 1.33 -9.54 -16.19
C GLU A 288 1.49 -10.77 -17.10
N ALA A 289 1.48 -10.58 -18.42
CA ALA A 289 1.77 -11.63 -19.40
C ALA A 289 3.19 -12.21 -19.22
N GLU A 290 4.20 -11.36 -19.02
CA GLU A 290 5.58 -11.78 -18.78
C GLU A 290 5.69 -12.65 -17.52
N HIS A 291 5.12 -12.22 -16.39
CA HIS A 291 5.14 -13.00 -15.16
C HIS A 291 4.40 -14.34 -15.30
N ALA A 292 3.24 -14.36 -15.96
CA ALA A 292 2.46 -15.58 -16.15
C ALA A 292 3.16 -16.59 -17.07
N VAL A 293 3.84 -16.13 -18.13
CA VAL A 293 4.60 -17.02 -19.03
C VAL A 293 5.90 -17.50 -18.38
N ARG A 294 6.64 -16.62 -17.68
CA ARG A 294 7.83 -17.03 -16.90
C ARG A 294 7.51 -18.05 -15.80
N ALA A 295 6.30 -18.01 -15.23
CA ALA A 295 5.86 -19.03 -14.28
C ALA A 295 5.78 -20.42 -14.94
N VAL A 296 5.16 -20.51 -16.13
CA VAL A 296 5.10 -21.76 -16.92
C VAL A 296 6.50 -22.21 -17.36
N GLU A 297 7.36 -21.29 -17.80
CA GLU A 297 8.75 -21.59 -18.16
C GLU A 297 9.53 -22.19 -16.99
N SER A 298 9.38 -21.66 -15.77
CA SER A 298 10.12 -22.17 -14.60
C SER A 298 9.70 -23.59 -14.19
N ILE A 299 8.42 -23.94 -14.31
CA ILE A 299 7.92 -25.32 -14.11
C ILE A 299 8.49 -26.26 -15.18
N VAL A 300 8.48 -25.82 -16.44
CA VAL A 300 8.97 -26.59 -17.60
C VAL A 300 10.49 -26.82 -17.56
N ASP A 301 11.27 -25.83 -17.12
CA ASP A 301 12.71 -25.97 -16.88
C ASP A 301 13.05 -26.79 -15.61
N GLY A 302 12.09 -26.94 -14.70
CA GLY A 302 12.15 -27.94 -13.62
C GLY A 302 11.88 -29.38 -14.08
N GLY A 303 11.56 -29.60 -15.37
CA GLY A 303 11.10 -30.89 -15.88
C GLY A 303 9.66 -31.24 -15.48
N GLY A 304 8.91 -30.28 -14.91
CA GLY A 304 7.49 -30.43 -14.60
C GLY A 304 6.60 -30.23 -15.83
N ILE A 305 5.30 -30.48 -15.62
CA ILE A 305 4.23 -30.07 -16.54
C ILE A 305 3.35 -29.10 -15.72
N ALA A 306 3.08 -27.92 -16.25
CA ALA A 306 2.17 -26.97 -15.61
C ALA A 306 0.74 -27.51 -15.63
N ASP A 307 -0.03 -27.25 -14.57
CA ASP A 307 -1.44 -27.62 -14.47
C ASP A 307 -2.31 -26.79 -15.42
N ASP A 308 -3.49 -27.33 -15.76
CA ASP A 308 -4.42 -26.70 -16.71
C ASP A 308 -4.87 -25.29 -16.27
N ALA A 309 -4.95 -25.02 -14.95
CA ALA A 309 -5.36 -23.71 -14.46
C ALA A 309 -4.23 -22.67 -14.56
N THR A 310 -2.98 -23.06 -14.33
CA THR A 310 -1.81 -22.21 -14.60
C THR A 310 -1.62 -21.97 -16.10
N LEU A 311 -1.83 -23.00 -16.94
CA LEU A 311 -1.83 -22.88 -18.40
C LEU A 311 -2.93 -21.92 -18.90
N ALA A 312 -4.17 -22.07 -18.42
CA ALA A 312 -5.27 -21.19 -18.81
C ALA A 312 -5.05 -19.73 -18.40
N LYS A 313 -4.47 -19.49 -17.21
CA LYS A 313 -4.07 -18.14 -16.76
C LYS A 313 -3.00 -17.55 -17.67
N ALA A 314 -1.94 -18.31 -17.98
CA ALA A 314 -0.86 -17.85 -18.84
C ALA A 314 -1.35 -17.56 -20.27
N GLN A 315 -2.22 -18.41 -20.84
CA GLN A 315 -2.84 -18.17 -22.14
C GLN A 315 -3.71 -16.90 -22.14
N THR A 316 -4.53 -16.71 -21.11
CA THR A 316 -5.42 -15.54 -20.99
C THR A 316 -4.63 -14.24 -20.85
N ALA A 317 -3.56 -14.22 -20.05
CA ALA A 317 -2.70 -13.06 -19.88
C ALA A 317 -1.87 -12.75 -21.14
N ALA A 318 -1.33 -13.78 -21.79
CA ALA A 318 -0.49 -13.63 -22.98
C ALA A 318 -1.27 -13.29 -24.26
N MET A 319 -2.58 -13.55 -24.33
CA MET A 319 -3.39 -13.33 -25.52
C MET A 319 -3.33 -11.87 -26.02
N GLY A 320 -2.92 -11.68 -27.27
CA GLY A 320 -2.74 -10.36 -27.88
C GLY A 320 -1.44 -9.64 -27.47
N THR A 321 -0.52 -10.34 -26.79
CA THR A 321 0.83 -9.85 -26.47
C THR A 321 1.89 -10.68 -27.19
N PRO A 322 3.15 -10.19 -27.34
CA PRO A 322 4.26 -10.97 -27.90
C PRO A 322 4.58 -12.26 -27.13
N TRP A 323 4.14 -12.39 -25.87
CA TRP A 323 4.38 -13.57 -25.04
C TRP A 323 3.54 -14.80 -25.44
N ALA A 324 2.53 -14.65 -26.31
CA ALA A 324 1.69 -15.76 -26.76
C ALA A 324 2.49 -16.84 -27.51
N ASP A 325 3.38 -16.44 -28.42
CA ASP A 325 4.22 -17.37 -29.18
C ASP A 325 5.33 -17.98 -28.30
N VAL A 326 5.85 -17.21 -27.33
CA VAL A 326 6.79 -17.71 -26.32
C VAL A 326 6.15 -18.86 -25.53
N LEU A 327 4.97 -18.61 -24.94
CA LEU A 327 4.20 -19.61 -24.19
C LEU A 327 3.92 -20.87 -25.04
N LYS A 328 3.45 -20.68 -26.28
CA LYS A 328 3.19 -21.78 -27.22
C LYS A 328 4.45 -22.63 -27.47
N SER A 329 5.60 -21.99 -27.68
CA SER A 329 6.88 -22.68 -27.89
C SER A 329 7.36 -23.43 -26.64
N THR A 330 7.13 -22.86 -25.46
CA THR A 330 7.48 -23.45 -24.16
C THR A 330 6.60 -24.68 -23.87
N VAL A 331 5.30 -24.61 -24.10
CA VAL A 331 4.37 -25.75 -23.93
C VAL A 331 4.69 -26.88 -24.91
N GLN A 332 5.03 -26.58 -26.17
CA GLN A 332 5.47 -27.59 -27.13
C GLN A 332 6.78 -28.29 -26.70
N GLN A 333 7.72 -27.56 -26.10
CA GLN A 333 8.98 -28.12 -25.60
C GLN A 333 8.83 -28.83 -24.26
N ALA A 334 7.81 -28.50 -23.45
CA ALA A 334 7.57 -29.06 -22.13
C ALA A 334 7.56 -30.58 -22.09
N ALA A 335 6.83 -31.23 -23.00
CA ALA A 335 6.78 -32.69 -23.07
C ALA A 335 8.18 -33.32 -23.24
N SER A 336 9.04 -32.70 -24.06
CA SER A 336 10.42 -33.19 -24.28
C SER A 336 11.36 -32.94 -23.08
N ARG A 337 11.24 -31.77 -22.42
CA ARG A 337 12.06 -31.43 -21.24
C ARG A 337 11.63 -32.27 -20.02
N SER A 338 10.33 -32.47 -19.82
CA SER A 338 9.77 -33.29 -18.75
C SER A 338 10.09 -34.78 -18.95
N ALA A 339 9.96 -35.31 -20.16
CA ALA A 339 10.40 -36.67 -20.47
C ALA A 339 11.88 -36.89 -20.14
N PHE A 340 12.77 -35.96 -20.53
CA PHE A 340 14.19 -36.03 -20.17
C PHE A 340 14.42 -35.90 -18.65
N GLY A 341 13.67 -35.04 -17.96
CA GLY A 341 13.72 -34.90 -16.49
C GLY A 341 13.35 -36.18 -15.74
N SER A 342 12.44 -36.99 -16.28
CA SER A 342 12.03 -38.29 -15.71
C SER A 342 13.01 -39.44 -15.93
N LEU A 343 14.01 -39.27 -16.80
CA LEU A 343 15.06 -40.28 -17.01
C LEU A 343 16.01 -40.34 -15.81
N SER A 344 16.59 -41.52 -15.53
CA SER A 344 17.64 -41.62 -14.51
C SER A 344 18.89 -40.83 -14.91
N PRO A 345 19.74 -40.36 -13.97
CA PRO A 345 20.92 -39.56 -14.30
C PRO A 345 21.85 -40.22 -15.34
N MET A 346 22.02 -41.54 -15.29
CA MET A 346 22.77 -42.29 -16.31
C MET A 346 22.10 -42.26 -17.70
N GLN A 347 20.78 -42.32 -17.77
CA GLN A 347 20.04 -42.21 -19.03
C GLN A 347 20.12 -40.78 -19.59
N GLN A 348 20.03 -39.76 -18.74
CA GLN A 348 20.23 -38.36 -19.10
C GLN A 348 21.64 -38.11 -19.67
N ASP A 349 22.69 -38.63 -19.03
CA ASP A 349 24.06 -38.52 -19.53
C ASP A 349 24.24 -39.23 -20.89
N ARG A 350 23.65 -40.42 -21.08
CA ARG A 350 23.68 -41.13 -22.38
C ARG A 350 22.97 -40.33 -23.47
N ALA A 351 21.80 -39.75 -23.19
CA ALA A 351 21.06 -38.92 -24.12
C ALA A 351 21.80 -37.62 -24.46
N LEU A 352 22.45 -36.97 -23.49
CA LEU A 352 23.31 -35.80 -23.71
C LEU A 352 24.55 -36.14 -24.55
N LEU A 353 25.19 -37.28 -24.32
CA LEU A 353 26.31 -37.75 -25.13
C LEU A 353 25.89 -38.04 -26.57
N GLN A 354 24.73 -38.68 -26.78
CA GLN A 354 24.17 -38.90 -28.12
C GLN A 354 23.81 -37.58 -28.83
N LEU A 355 23.22 -36.61 -28.11
CA LEU A 355 22.91 -35.29 -28.66
C LEU A 355 24.19 -34.53 -29.04
N ARG A 356 25.19 -34.47 -28.16
CA ARG A 356 26.51 -33.86 -28.43
C ARG A 356 27.19 -34.53 -29.63
N ALA A 357 27.18 -35.86 -29.71
CA ALA A 357 27.74 -36.60 -30.85
C ALA A 357 27.04 -36.24 -32.17
N LYS A 358 25.71 -36.15 -32.18
CA LYS A 358 24.92 -35.73 -33.36
C LYS A 358 25.24 -34.29 -33.77
N LEU A 359 25.29 -33.36 -32.81
CA LEU A 359 25.60 -31.95 -33.07
C LEU A 359 27.03 -31.75 -33.59
N ASN A 360 27.99 -32.56 -33.15
CA ASN A 360 29.35 -32.59 -33.68
C ASN A 360 29.42 -33.15 -35.12
N GLN A 361 28.45 -33.96 -35.55
CA GLN A 361 28.37 -34.52 -36.90
C GLN A 361 27.61 -33.63 -37.88
N THR A 362 26.52 -32.99 -37.46
CA THR A 362 25.67 -32.15 -38.33
C THR A 362 26.05 -30.67 -38.33
N GLY A 363 26.97 -30.26 -37.44
CA GLY A 363 27.05 -28.88 -36.98
C GLY A 363 25.93 -28.54 -36.00
N ALA A 364 26.18 -27.54 -35.15
CA ALA A 364 25.25 -27.08 -34.12
C ALA A 364 24.76 -25.65 -34.44
N ASN A 365 23.43 -25.47 -34.50
CA ASN A 365 22.83 -24.14 -34.63
C ASN A 365 22.55 -23.51 -33.23
N PRO A 366 22.31 -22.19 -33.15
CA PRO A 366 22.13 -21.51 -31.86
C PRO A 366 20.93 -22.02 -31.03
N HIS A 367 19.87 -22.52 -31.66
CA HIS A 367 18.71 -23.09 -30.95
C HIS A 367 19.05 -24.46 -30.33
N GLN A 368 19.76 -25.31 -31.07
CA GLN A 368 20.26 -26.60 -30.58
C GLN A 368 21.25 -26.42 -29.42
N MET A 369 22.12 -25.39 -29.48
CA MET A 369 23.05 -25.10 -28.39
C MET A 369 22.32 -24.64 -27.12
N LYS A 370 21.28 -23.78 -27.24
CA LYS A 370 20.40 -23.42 -26.11
C LYS A 370 19.66 -24.64 -25.54
N GLN A 371 19.13 -25.51 -26.40
CA GLN A 371 18.47 -26.75 -25.98
C GLN A 371 19.44 -27.67 -25.22
N LEU A 372 20.68 -27.82 -25.70
CA LEU A 372 21.71 -28.59 -25.02
C LEU A 372 22.01 -28.01 -23.63
N GLN A 373 22.21 -26.70 -23.50
CA GLN A 373 22.43 -26.01 -22.22
C GLN A 373 21.25 -26.21 -21.24
N GLN A 374 20.01 -26.16 -21.74
CA GLN A 374 18.82 -26.43 -20.92
C GLN A 374 18.81 -27.88 -20.39
N LEU A 375 19.04 -28.88 -21.25
CA LEU A 375 19.10 -30.29 -20.84
C LEU A 375 20.27 -30.57 -19.87
N GLU A 376 21.42 -29.90 -20.05
CA GLU A 376 22.54 -29.97 -19.11
C GLU A 376 22.22 -29.32 -17.75
N SER A 377 21.43 -28.25 -17.73
CA SER A 377 20.92 -27.64 -16.48
C SER A 377 19.93 -28.56 -15.76
N ILE A 378 19.01 -29.21 -16.50
CA ILE A 378 18.06 -30.20 -15.96
C ILE A 378 18.85 -31.35 -15.33
N ARG A 379 19.79 -31.97 -16.07
CA ARG A 379 20.63 -33.07 -15.55
C ARG A 379 21.41 -32.67 -14.29
N THR A 380 21.88 -31.43 -14.21
CA THR A 380 22.62 -30.94 -13.04
C THR A 380 21.71 -30.81 -11.82
N ARG A 381 20.51 -30.21 -11.97
CA ARG A 381 19.47 -30.19 -10.93
C ARG A 381 19.03 -31.61 -10.52
N THR A 382 18.84 -32.51 -11.49
CA THR A 382 18.47 -33.92 -11.22
C THR A 382 19.53 -34.61 -10.37
N ARG A 383 20.83 -34.40 -10.65
CA ARG A 383 21.92 -34.95 -9.81
C ARG A 383 21.92 -34.36 -8.40
N GLU A 384 21.85 -33.04 -8.27
CA GLU A 384 21.78 -32.35 -6.96
C GLU A 384 20.59 -32.84 -6.12
N GLN A 385 19.43 -33.03 -6.75
CA GLN A 385 18.24 -33.59 -6.10
C GLN A 385 18.42 -35.07 -5.73
N VAL A 386 18.95 -35.89 -6.63
CA VAL A 386 19.21 -37.33 -6.40
C VAL A 386 20.25 -37.57 -5.30
N ASP A 387 21.22 -36.66 -5.16
CA ASP A 387 22.23 -36.71 -4.09
C ASP A 387 21.70 -36.19 -2.75
N ARG A 388 20.81 -35.19 -2.76
CA ARG A 388 20.16 -34.65 -1.54
C ARG A 388 19.04 -35.55 -1.01
N ASP A 389 18.10 -35.94 -1.87
CA ASP A 389 16.92 -36.72 -1.51
C ASP A 389 16.48 -37.66 -2.66
N PRO A 390 16.99 -38.91 -2.69
CA PRO A 390 16.67 -39.87 -3.73
C PRO A 390 15.19 -40.29 -3.75
N LEU A 391 14.50 -40.27 -2.60
CA LEU A 391 13.10 -40.70 -2.50
C LEU A 391 12.15 -39.64 -3.05
N ALA A 392 12.40 -38.35 -2.75
CA ALA A 392 11.66 -37.25 -3.36
C ALA A 392 11.84 -37.22 -4.89
N TRP A 393 13.06 -37.49 -5.38
CA TRP A 393 13.29 -37.69 -6.82
C TRP A 393 12.51 -38.88 -7.39
N GLY A 394 12.38 -39.97 -6.63
CA GLY A 394 11.58 -41.15 -7.00
C GLY A 394 10.09 -40.82 -7.23
N VAL A 395 9.51 -39.92 -6.42
CA VAL A 395 8.14 -39.41 -6.62
C VAL A 395 8.06 -38.51 -7.86
N GLN A 396 8.96 -37.52 -7.99
CA GLN A 396 8.96 -36.62 -9.14
C GLN A 396 9.13 -37.35 -10.48
N SER A 397 9.92 -38.42 -10.50
CA SER A 397 10.16 -39.27 -11.68
C SER A 397 9.06 -40.31 -11.90
N ARG A 398 7.98 -40.30 -11.10
CA ARG A 398 6.84 -41.22 -11.14
C ARG A 398 7.23 -42.71 -10.94
N LEU A 399 8.38 -42.97 -10.33
CA LEU A 399 8.84 -44.29 -9.95
C LEU A 399 8.18 -44.76 -8.64
N LEU A 400 7.82 -43.81 -7.78
CA LEU A 400 7.02 -43.99 -6.57
C LEU A 400 5.73 -43.16 -6.71
N PRO A 401 4.56 -43.65 -6.24
CA PRO A 401 3.32 -42.87 -6.28
C PRO A 401 3.32 -41.76 -5.21
N GLU A 402 3.76 -42.08 -4.00
CA GLU A 402 3.85 -41.18 -2.85
C GLU A 402 4.91 -41.71 -1.87
N VAL A 403 5.51 -40.82 -1.07
CA VAL A 403 6.43 -41.14 0.03
C VAL A 403 5.90 -40.46 1.29
N ALA A 404 5.02 -41.15 2.01
CA ALA A 404 4.35 -40.62 3.21
C ALA A 404 5.37 -40.39 4.36
N PRO A 405 5.27 -39.27 5.13
CA PRO A 405 6.21 -38.94 6.20
C PRO A 405 6.28 -40.00 7.31
N LEU A 406 7.48 -40.24 7.85
CA LEU A 406 7.70 -41.20 8.94
C LEU A 406 7.37 -40.62 10.32
N PRO A 407 6.65 -41.37 11.19
CA PRO A 407 6.41 -40.96 12.57
C PRO A 407 7.69 -41.10 13.41
N MET A 408 8.31 -39.97 13.74
CA MET A 408 9.51 -39.91 14.60
C MET A 408 9.20 -39.88 16.11
N THR A 409 7.94 -40.15 16.49
CA THR A 409 7.44 -40.07 17.87
C THR A 409 7.89 -41.21 18.77
N SER A 410 8.08 -42.42 18.21
CA SER A 410 8.60 -43.56 18.96
C SER A 410 9.36 -44.53 18.04
N LEU A 411 10.25 -45.33 18.64
CA LEU A 411 11.02 -46.33 17.90
C LEU A 411 10.13 -47.41 17.25
N PRO A 412 9.06 -47.94 17.89
CA PRO A 412 8.09 -48.83 17.23
C PRO A 412 7.42 -48.23 16.00
N ASP A 413 6.89 -47.00 16.09
CA ASP A 413 6.19 -46.35 14.97
C ASP A 413 7.15 -46.16 13.78
N LEU A 414 8.37 -45.69 14.07
CA LEU A 414 9.43 -45.48 13.09
C LEU A 414 9.83 -46.80 12.41
N VAL A 415 10.02 -47.87 13.18
CA VAL A 415 10.33 -49.22 12.65
C VAL A 415 9.21 -49.75 11.75
N GLN A 416 7.95 -49.56 12.13
CA GLN A 416 6.81 -49.97 11.31
C GLN A 416 6.77 -49.19 9.98
N GLY A 417 6.86 -47.86 10.03
CA GLY A 417 6.88 -47.02 8.82
C GLY A 417 8.10 -47.29 7.91
N LEU A 418 9.27 -47.54 8.51
CA LEU A 418 10.49 -47.89 7.78
C LEU A 418 10.32 -49.16 6.95
N THR A 419 9.54 -50.14 7.40
CA THR A 419 9.31 -51.39 6.66
C THR A 419 8.66 -51.15 5.29
N GLN A 420 7.84 -50.10 5.14
CA GLN A 420 7.34 -49.66 3.83
C GLN A 420 8.43 -48.90 3.06
N ARG A 421 9.14 -47.97 3.71
CA ARG A 421 10.18 -47.15 3.08
C ARG A 421 11.38 -47.95 2.56
N THR A 422 11.77 -49.06 3.18
CA THR A 422 12.85 -49.93 2.68
C THR A 422 12.52 -50.50 1.31
N SER A 423 11.25 -50.86 1.05
CA SER A 423 10.81 -51.32 -0.27
C SER A 423 10.86 -50.20 -1.32
N GLN A 424 10.44 -48.99 -0.96
CA GLN A 424 10.50 -47.81 -1.84
C GLN A 424 11.97 -47.43 -2.15
N ALA A 425 12.83 -47.44 -1.14
CA ALA A 425 14.26 -47.23 -1.29
C ALA A 425 14.93 -48.32 -2.14
N ALA A 426 14.49 -49.58 -2.07
CA ALA A 426 14.98 -50.64 -2.96
C ALA A 426 14.62 -50.39 -4.43
N THR A 427 13.37 -49.95 -4.71
CA THR A 427 12.94 -49.57 -6.07
C THR A 427 13.78 -48.42 -6.64
N VAL A 428 14.00 -47.36 -5.86
CA VAL A 428 14.87 -46.23 -6.28
C VAL A 428 16.33 -46.67 -6.42
N SER A 429 16.82 -47.52 -5.50
CA SER A 429 18.19 -48.05 -5.51
C SER A 429 18.48 -48.87 -6.77
N ALA A 430 17.53 -49.69 -7.22
CA ALA A 430 17.64 -50.44 -8.47
C ALA A 430 17.75 -49.52 -9.70
N GLN A 431 16.93 -48.46 -9.76
CA GLN A 431 16.94 -47.49 -10.87
C GLN A 431 18.20 -46.61 -10.91
N LEU A 432 18.77 -46.29 -9.74
CA LEU A 432 20.00 -45.49 -9.60
C LEU A 432 21.29 -46.32 -9.58
N GLN A 433 21.19 -47.66 -9.52
CA GLN A 433 22.31 -48.61 -9.36
C GLN A 433 23.24 -48.29 -8.17
N ARG A 434 22.70 -47.69 -7.11
CA ARG A 434 23.43 -47.34 -5.87
C ARG A 434 22.55 -47.53 -4.63
N PRO A 435 23.11 -47.84 -3.45
CA PRO A 435 22.34 -47.86 -2.21
C PRO A 435 21.61 -46.53 -1.94
N VAL A 436 20.38 -46.61 -1.47
CA VAL A 436 19.50 -45.47 -1.16
C VAL A 436 18.99 -45.58 0.27
N SER A 437 18.93 -44.46 0.97
CA SER A 437 18.37 -44.40 2.33
C SER A 437 16.84 -44.46 2.31
N PRO A 438 16.19 -45.10 3.29
CA PRO A 438 14.74 -45.07 3.46
C PRO A 438 14.22 -43.74 4.04
N LEU A 439 15.10 -42.81 4.43
CA LEU A 439 14.73 -41.50 4.97
C LEU A 439 14.85 -40.38 3.91
N LEU A 440 13.89 -39.46 3.96
CA LEU A 440 14.02 -38.13 3.36
C LEU A 440 15.13 -37.33 4.06
N ALA A 441 15.67 -36.31 3.41
CA ALA A 441 16.75 -35.49 3.97
C ALA A 441 16.36 -34.80 5.30
N SER A 442 15.12 -34.33 5.42
CA SER A 442 14.57 -33.75 6.65
C SER A 442 14.36 -34.79 7.76
N GLU A 443 13.95 -36.00 7.41
CA GLU A 443 13.78 -37.11 8.34
C GLU A 443 15.12 -37.58 8.90
N ALA A 444 16.16 -37.63 8.07
CA ALA A 444 17.52 -37.94 8.50
C ALA A 444 18.11 -36.87 9.43
N GLN A 445 17.85 -35.58 9.18
CA GLN A 445 18.23 -34.51 10.10
C GLN A 445 17.50 -34.63 11.45
N LEU A 446 16.18 -34.79 11.44
CA LEU A 446 15.39 -34.96 12.67
C LEU A 446 15.80 -36.19 13.48
N LEU A 447 16.18 -37.28 12.80
CA LEU A 447 16.74 -38.47 13.44
C LEU A 447 18.12 -38.19 14.06
N GLY A 448 19.00 -37.47 13.34
CA GLY A 448 20.30 -37.04 13.88
C GLY A 448 20.18 -36.16 15.11
N GLU A 449 19.33 -35.12 15.05
CA GLU A 449 19.08 -34.19 16.16
C GLU A 449 18.44 -34.86 17.38
N SER A 450 17.52 -35.81 17.18
CA SER A 450 16.88 -36.54 18.27
C SER A 450 17.83 -37.54 18.91
N LEU A 451 18.52 -38.37 18.12
CA LEU A 451 19.55 -39.30 18.62
C LEU A 451 20.69 -38.57 19.35
N GLY A 452 21.13 -37.41 18.85
CA GLY A 452 22.17 -36.61 19.50
C GLY A 452 21.85 -36.19 20.93
N ARG A 453 20.55 -36.03 21.27
CA ARG A 453 20.07 -35.61 22.61
C ARG A 453 19.85 -36.78 23.58
N LEU A 454 19.82 -38.03 23.12
CA LEU A 454 19.63 -39.21 23.97
C LEU A 454 20.92 -39.62 24.69
N PRO A 455 20.88 -40.31 25.85
CA PRO A 455 22.05 -40.97 26.44
C PRO A 455 22.53 -42.18 25.60
N ALA A 456 23.83 -42.51 25.63
CA ALA A 456 24.44 -43.63 24.89
C ALA A 456 23.62 -44.93 24.80
N ASP A 457 23.15 -45.49 25.93
CA ASP A 457 22.41 -46.76 25.91
C ASP A 457 21.01 -46.64 25.26
N GLN A 458 20.41 -45.44 25.25
CA GLN A 458 19.21 -45.15 24.47
C GLN A 458 19.55 -44.97 22.98
N LYS A 459 20.59 -44.19 22.62
CA LYS A 459 21.11 -44.07 21.23
C LYS A 459 21.32 -45.46 20.61
N LYS A 460 22.01 -46.33 21.33
CA LYS A 460 22.34 -47.73 21.01
C LYS A 460 21.11 -48.61 20.82
N THR A 461 20.08 -48.43 21.65
CA THR A 461 18.82 -49.18 21.54
C THR A 461 18.05 -48.78 20.28
N TRP A 462 18.00 -47.48 19.97
CA TRP A 462 17.41 -46.97 18.71
C TRP A 462 18.20 -47.44 17.48
N LEU A 463 19.53 -47.22 17.44
CA LEU A 463 20.37 -47.60 16.31
C LEU A 463 20.36 -49.11 16.02
N ARG A 464 20.33 -49.97 17.06
CA ARG A 464 20.13 -51.42 16.88
C ARG A 464 18.72 -51.75 16.36
N GLY A 465 17.68 -51.05 16.82
CA GLY A 465 16.31 -51.23 16.33
C GLY A 465 16.19 -50.92 14.83
N LEU A 466 16.84 -49.84 14.39
CA LEU A 466 16.96 -49.47 12.97
C LEU A 466 17.78 -50.52 12.19
N ALA A 467 18.98 -50.88 12.66
CA ALA A 467 19.83 -51.86 12.00
C ALA A 467 19.19 -53.27 11.89
N GLY A 468 18.29 -53.64 12.80
CA GLY A 468 17.54 -54.91 12.73
C GLY A 468 16.51 -54.99 11.60
N VAL A 469 16.13 -53.86 11.00
CA VAL A 469 15.06 -53.75 9.99
C VAL A 469 15.60 -53.35 8.62
N LEU A 470 16.71 -52.60 8.59
CA LEU A 470 17.30 -52.09 7.36
C LEU A 470 18.28 -53.10 6.72
N PRO A 471 18.17 -53.39 5.40
CA PRO A 471 19.18 -54.17 4.68
C PRO A 471 20.58 -53.52 4.75
N PRO A 472 21.70 -54.28 4.71
CA PRO A 472 23.05 -53.73 4.90
C PRO A 472 23.46 -52.60 3.94
N ASP A 473 22.95 -52.58 2.71
CA ASP A 473 23.14 -51.48 1.76
C ASP A 473 22.40 -50.21 2.19
N GLN A 474 21.16 -50.35 2.68
CA GLN A 474 20.37 -49.22 3.18
C GLN A 474 20.89 -48.70 4.53
N GLN A 475 21.45 -49.56 5.38
CA GLN A 475 22.22 -49.13 6.57
C GLN A 475 23.43 -48.27 6.17
N ARG A 476 24.18 -48.68 5.15
CA ARG A 476 25.31 -47.90 4.61
C ARG A 476 24.86 -46.56 4.00
N ALA A 477 23.72 -46.53 3.30
CA ALA A 477 23.15 -45.29 2.76
C ALA A 477 22.66 -44.33 3.87
N LEU A 478 21.99 -44.85 4.91
CA LEU A 478 21.56 -44.07 6.07
C LEU A 478 22.75 -43.53 6.87
N ALA A 479 23.79 -44.36 7.10
CA ALA A 479 25.04 -43.90 7.70
C ALA A 479 25.68 -42.77 6.87
N GLY A 480 25.56 -42.82 5.54
CA GLY A 480 25.95 -41.72 4.65
C GLY A 480 25.23 -40.41 4.97
N GLN A 481 23.89 -40.41 5.03
CA GLN A 481 23.10 -39.21 5.39
C GLN A 481 23.36 -38.71 6.82
N LEU A 482 23.52 -39.62 7.79
CA LEU A 482 23.78 -39.25 9.18
C LEU A 482 25.16 -38.61 9.39
N LYS A 483 26.12 -38.85 8.48
CA LYS A 483 27.50 -38.34 8.62
C LYS A 483 27.58 -36.82 8.62
N ASP A 484 26.69 -36.17 7.89
CA ASP A 484 26.62 -34.70 7.81
C ASP A 484 26.00 -34.07 9.07
N GLN A 485 25.42 -34.88 9.97
CA GLN A 485 24.89 -34.47 11.27
C GLN A 485 25.84 -34.85 12.42
N ASP A 486 26.21 -36.14 12.50
CA ASP A 486 27.19 -36.66 13.46
C ASP A 486 27.91 -37.88 12.87
N GLY A 487 29.22 -37.71 12.64
CA GLY A 487 30.10 -38.77 12.15
C GLY A 487 30.16 -40.00 13.06
N ALA A 488 29.95 -39.87 14.37
CA ALA A 488 29.92 -41.01 15.28
C ALA A 488 28.58 -41.77 15.23
N LEU A 489 27.44 -41.08 15.06
CA LEU A 489 26.16 -41.76 14.78
C LEU A 489 26.22 -42.50 13.44
N ALA A 490 26.84 -41.90 12.42
CA ALA A 490 27.08 -42.57 11.14
C ALA A 490 27.95 -43.82 11.27
N LEU A 491 29.09 -43.73 11.97
CA LEU A 491 29.97 -44.87 12.22
C LEU A 491 29.30 -45.94 13.08
N ALA A 492 28.51 -45.57 14.09
CA ALA A 492 27.74 -46.49 14.91
C ALA A 492 26.62 -47.19 14.12
N MET A 493 25.92 -46.47 13.23
CA MET A 493 24.92 -47.05 12.32
C MET A 493 25.58 -48.01 11.32
N HIS A 494 26.75 -47.66 10.77
CA HIS A 494 27.50 -48.55 9.89
C HIS A 494 27.98 -49.82 10.63
N ALA A 495 28.51 -49.66 11.85
CA ALA A 495 28.88 -50.75 12.73
C ALA A 495 27.71 -51.67 13.11
N GLY A 496 26.47 -51.21 13.04
CA GLY A 496 25.27 -52.04 13.18
C GLY A 496 25.13 -53.14 12.13
N SER A 497 25.86 -53.04 11.01
CA SER A 497 25.92 -54.10 9.99
C SER A 497 26.95 -55.19 10.29
N LEU A 498 27.82 -54.99 11.30
CA LEU A 498 28.88 -55.92 11.65
C LEU A 498 28.39 -56.97 12.67
N PRO A 499 28.84 -58.24 12.57
CA PRO A 499 28.48 -59.25 13.55
C PRO A 499 29.05 -58.92 14.92
N LYS A 500 28.27 -59.17 15.99
CA LYS A 500 28.77 -59.12 17.37
C LYS A 500 29.87 -60.18 17.53
N THR A 501 31.03 -59.77 18.01
CA THR A 501 32.18 -60.67 18.20
C THR A 501 32.39 -60.98 19.69
N ALA A 502 33.17 -62.01 19.99
CA ALA A 502 33.64 -62.26 21.36
C ALA A 502 34.47 -61.09 21.94
N ASN A 503 34.97 -60.19 21.09
CA ASN A 503 35.69 -58.97 21.50
C ASN A 503 34.74 -57.81 21.88
N GLY A 504 33.44 -57.93 21.62
CA GLY A 504 32.43 -56.94 21.95
C GLY A 504 31.60 -56.47 20.76
N ASP A 505 30.78 -55.45 21.01
CA ASP A 505 29.93 -54.79 20.03
C ASP A 505 30.60 -53.47 19.57
N PRO A 506 30.98 -53.32 18.28
CA PRO A 506 31.60 -52.09 17.79
C PRO A 506 30.69 -50.86 17.93
N MET A 507 29.37 -51.00 17.78
CA MET A 507 28.42 -49.88 17.93
C MET A 507 28.44 -49.34 19.37
N ASP A 508 28.49 -50.23 20.37
CA ASP A 508 28.55 -49.85 21.79
C ASP A 508 29.83 -49.07 22.10
N LEU A 509 30.97 -49.50 21.54
CA LEU A 509 32.26 -48.85 21.75
C LEU A 509 32.39 -47.52 21.01
N ILE A 510 31.82 -47.38 19.80
CA ILE A 510 31.76 -46.09 19.08
C ILE A 510 30.94 -45.07 19.87
N LEU A 511 29.73 -45.44 20.33
CA LEU A 511 28.86 -44.54 21.08
C LEU A 511 29.47 -44.16 22.44
N ARG A 512 30.08 -45.11 23.16
CA ARG A 512 30.80 -44.84 24.42
C ARG A 512 32.00 -43.92 24.22
N GLY A 513 32.83 -44.18 23.20
CA GLY A 513 34.00 -43.35 22.91
C GLY A 513 33.63 -41.92 22.53
N HIS A 514 32.59 -41.74 21.72
CA HIS A 514 32.04 -40.43 21.41
C HIS A 514 31.51 -39.73 22.68
N ASP A 515 30.61 -40.36 23.45
CA ASP A 515 30.04 -39.74 24.65
C ASP A 515 31.11 -39.45 25.72
N ALA A 516 32.20 -40.25 25.80
CA ALA A 516 33.34 -40.02 26.69
C ALA A 516 34.20 -38.82 26.29
N VAL A 517 34.42 -38.61 24.98
CA VAL A 517 35.09 -37.42 24.47
C VAL A 517 34.20 -36.18 24.59
N ALA A 518 32.90 -36.30 24.26
CA ALA A 518 31.94 -35.21 24.33
C ALA A 518 31.70 -34.72 25.77
N SER A 519 31.66 -35.62 26.75
CA SER A 519 31.54 -35.26 28.16
C SER A 519 32.88 -34.96 28.85
N GLY A 520 33.98 -34.87 28.10
CA GLY A 520 35.32 -34.54 28.63
C GLY A 520 35.98 -35.60 29.52
N ARG A 521 35.44 -36.83 29.63
CA ARG A 521 36.10 -37.95 30.32
C ARG A 521 37.40 -38.34 29.61
N ILE A 522 37.45 -38.17 28.28
CA ILE A 522 38.66 -38.35 27.47
C ILE A 522 38.99 -37.03 26.76
N LYS A 523 40.20 -36.52 27.00
CA LYS A 523 40.70 -35.31 26.34
C LYS A 523 41.15 -35.64 24.90
N LYS A 524 40.46 -35.05 23.92
CA LYS A 524 40.65 -35.30 22.48
C LYS A 524 42.07 -35.03 22.00
N ASP A 525 42.72 -34.01 22.56
CA ASP A 525 44.01 -33.47 22.12
C ASP A 525 45.14 -33.66 23.17
N ASP A 526 44.95 -34.57 24.13
CA ASP A 526 46.02 -34.98 25.03
C ASP A 526 47.19 -35.62 24.24
N GLU A 527 48.41 -35.55 24.77
CA GLU A 527 49.60 -36.11 24.13
C GLU A 527 49.47 -37.63 23.96
N LEU A 528 48.91 -38.31 24.97
CA LEU A 528 48.59 -39.75 24.92
C LEU A 528 47.56 -40.07 23.81
N THR A 529 46.53 -39.23 23.64
CA THR A 529 45.50 -39.43 22.62
C THR A 529 46.06 -39.19 21.21
N ARG A 530 46.87 -38.15 21.03
CA ARG A 530 47.58 -37.89 19.76
C ARG A 530 48.59 -38.99 19.44
N GLY A 531 49.35 -39.45 20.43
CA GLY A 531 50.34 -40.53 20.28
C GLY A 531 49.74 -41.87 19.86
N GLU A 532 48.59 -42.27 20.41
CA GLU A 532 47.92 -43.51 19.98
C GLU A 532 47.23 -43.37 18.61
N ARG A 533 46.64 -42.21 18.27
CA ARG A 533 46.09 -41.98 16.91
C ARG A 533 47.17 -42.01 15.83
N MET A 534 48.38 -41.51 16.12
CA MET A 534 49.53 -41.64 15.21
C MET A 534 49.99 -43.10 15.04
N LYS A 535 49.81 -43.97 16.05
CA LYS A 535 50.10 -45.41 15.94
C LYS A 535 49.02 -46.12 15.11
N LEU A 536 47.73 -45.81 15.33
CA LEU A 536 46.63 -46.29 14.49
C LEU A 536 46.84 -45.94 13.02
N SER A 537 47.17 -44.68 12.69
CA SER A 537 47.47 -44.28 11.31
C SER A 537 48.55 -45.17 10.72
N ARG A 538 49.71 -45.29 11.37
CA ARG A 538 50.84 -46.11 10.86
C ARG A 538 50.49 -47.60 10.71
N GLU A 539 49.69 -48.16 11.61
CA GLU A 539 49.24 -49.55 11.55
C GLU A 539 48.22 -49.77 10.40
N LEU A 540 47.39 -48.77 10.09
CA LEU A 540 46.40 -48.78 8.99
C LEU A 540 46.97 -48.30 7.63
N ASP A 541 48.07 -47.54 7.62
CA ASP A 541 48.80 -47.05 6.44
C ASP A 541 49.45 -48.20 5.65
N ALA A 542 49.66 -49.36 6.30
CA ALA A 542 50.18 -50.58 5.67
C ALA A 542 49.12 -51.32 4.81
N VAL A 543 47.84 -50.98 4.93
CA VAL A 543 46.74 -51.60 4.16
C VAL A 543 46.52 -50.82 2.85
N PRO A 544 46.39 -51.48 1.69
CA PRO A 544 46.21 -50.81 0.40
C PRO A 544 44.76 -50.36 0.22
N TRP A 545 44.45 -49.16 0.70
CA TRP A 545 43.11 -48.58 0.64
C TRP A 545 42.68 -48.16 -0.78
N ALA A 546 41.46 -48.53 -1.17
CA ALA A 546 40.88 -48.14 -2.45
C ALA A 546 40.73 -46.61 -2.64
N THR A 547 40.58 -45.84 -1.55
CA THR A 547 40.62 -44.37 -1.55
C THR A 547 41.16 -43.84 -0.22
N PRO A 548 41.73 -42.62 -0.17
CA PRO A 548 42.08 -41.95 1.10
C PRO A 548 40.87 -41.80 2.03
N LYS A 549 39.67 -41.53 1.50
CA LYS A 549 38.44 -41.43 2.31
C LYS A 549 38.09 -42.72 3.06
N ALA A 550 38.46 -43.88 2.54
CA ALA A 550 38.25 -45.17 3.21
C ALA A 550 39.27 -45.39 4.35
N ARG A 551 40.55 -45.09 4.09
CA ARG A 551 41.62 -45.05 5.10
C ARG A 551 41.24 -44.15 6.28
N ASP A 552 40.87 -42.91 5.99
CA ASP A 552 40.62 -41.89 7.02
C ASP A 552 39.40 -42.29 7.88
N ALA A 553 38.34 -42.80 7.26
CA ALA A 553 37.17 -43.33 7.98
C ALA A 553 37.51 -44.54 8.88
N ALA A 554 38.44 -45.41 8.48
CA ALA A 554 38.92 -46.51 9.31
C ALA A 554 39.79 -46.03 10.49
N ILE A 555 40.61 -45.00 10.28
CA ILE A 555 41.38 -44.34 11.36
C ILE A 555 40.43 -43.67 12.37
N ASP A 556 39.40 -42.96 11.91
CA ASP A 556 38.37 -42.35 12.77
C ASP A 556 37.62 -43.42 13.57
N ALA A 557 37.13 -44.48 12.92
CA ALA A 557 36.41 -45.58 13.57
C ALA A 557 37.27 -46.29 14.63
N ALA A 558 38.52 -46.65 14.29
CA ALA A 558 39.44 -47.28 15.24
C ALA A 558 39.82 -46.32 16.39
N SER A 559 39.91 -45.02 16.14
CA SER A 559 40.16 -44.01 17.17
C SER A 559 39.01 -43.92 18.18
N ILE A 560 37.76 -43.84 17.71
CA ILE A 560 36.60 -43.71 18.59
C ILE A 560 36.36 -45.03 19.35
N ILE A 561 36.54 -46.20 18.72
CA ILE A 561 36.47 -47.50 19.41
C ILE A 561 37.57 -47.60 20.49
N MET A 562 38.78 -47.11 20.23
CA MET A 562 39.85 -47.06 21.23
C MET A 562 39.50 -46.13 22.40
N ASP A 563 38.96 -44.95 22.13
CA ASP A 563 38.48 -44.04 23.17
C ASP A 563 37.34 -44.73 23.99
N GLY A 564 36.46 -45.51 23.35
CA GLY A 564 35.45 -46.33 24.04
C GLY A 564 36.02 -47.48 24.89
N LEU A 565 37.10 -48.13 24.44
CA LEU A 565 37.83 -49.14 25.23
C LEU A 565 38.62 -48.51 26.39
N ARG A 566 39.04 -47.25 26.25
CA ARG A 566 39.72 -46.47 27.28
C ARG A 566 38.75 -46.05 28.40
N ASP A 567 37.54 -45.63 28.05
CA ASP A 567 36.45 -45.31 29.01
C ASP A 567 36.04 -46.52 29.86
N GLN A 568 36.22 -47.75 29.35
CA GLN A 568 36.01 -48.99 30.09
C GLN A 568 37.13 -49.31 31.12
N ARG A 569 38.24 -48.56 31.16
CA ARG A 569 39.37 -48.81 32.08
C ARG A 569 39.45 -47.79 33.20
N SER A 570 39.51 -48.31 34.44
CA SER A 570 39.78 -47.53 35.66
C SER A 570 41.10 -46.76 35.68
N ASN A 571 42.05 -47.10 34.80
CA ASN A 571 43.36 -46.44 34.70
C ASN A 571 43.49 -45.48 33.49
N GLY A 572 42.42 -45.26 32.71
CA GLY A 572 42.38 -44.30 31.61
C GLY A 572 43.40 -44.52 30.47
N THR A 573 44.06 -45.68 30.38
CA THR A 573 45.11 -45.94 29.37
C THR A 573 44.74 -47.09 28.43
N ALA A 574 44.93 -46.85 27.13
CA ALA A 574 44.84 -47.87 26.09
C ALA A 574 46.16 -48.66 26.01
N SER A 575 46.05 -49.96 25.81
CA SER A 575 47.16 -50.91 25.69
C SER A 575 47.39 -51.30 24.23
N SER A 576 48.51 -51.99 23.95
CA SER A 576 48.77 -52.50 22.60
C SER A 576 47.80 -53.61 22.16
N SER A 577 47.09 -54.28 23.08
CA SER A 577 46.00 -55.19 22.72
C SER A 577 44.71 -54.43 22.38
N ASP A 578 44.44 -53.29 23.03
CA ASP A 578 43.28 -52.45 22.67
C ASP A 578 43.43 -51.80 21.30
N ARG A 579 44.66 -51.44 20.87
CA ARG A 579 44.91 -50.99 19.49
C ARG A 579 44.49 -52.04 18.47
N LYS A 580 45.01 -53.27 18.59
CA LYS A 580 44.63 -54.39 17.72
C LYS A 580 43.13 -54.67 17.77
N LYS A 581 42.54 -54.66 18.96
CA LYS A 581 41.10 -54.84 19.19
C LYS A 581 40.25 -53.74 18.53
N ALA A 582 40.68 -52.48 18.61
CA ALA A 582 39.98 -51.35 18.02
C ALA A 582 40.01 -51.39 16.49
N MET A 583 41.16 -51.74 15.89
CA MET A 583 41.27 -51.97 14.45
C MET A 583 40.39 -53.16 14.01
N LEU A 584 40.48 -54.31 14.69
CA LEU A 584 39.65 -55.49 14.42
C LEU A 584 38.14 -55.17 14.41
N LEU A 585 37.68 -54.35 15.36
CA LEU A 585 36.27 -53.96 15.46
C LEU A 585 35.86 -52.84 14.48
N ALA A 586 36.78 -51.95 14.10
CA ALA A 586 36.56 -50.91 13.09
C ALA A 586 36.52 -51.46 11.66
N LEU A 587 37.37 -52.45 11.37
CA LEU A 587 37.51 -53.10 10.07
C LEU A 587 36.57 -54.30 9.89
N GLY A 588 36.04 -54.83 11.00
CA GLY A 588 35.24 -56.05 11.05
C GLY A 588 36.05 -57.35 10.99
N GLY A 589 37.34 -57.29 10.67
CA GLY A 589 38.24 -58.44 10.49
C GLY A 589 39.70 -58.14 10.82
N GLU A 590 40.51 -59.19 10.94
CA GLU A 590 41.92 -59.09 11.34
C GLU A 590 42.79 -58.52 10.21
N ILE A 591 43.82 -57.71 10.56
CA ILE A 591 44.83 -57.27 9.59
C ILE A 591 45.87 -58.38 9.45
N VAL A 592 45.92 -59.00 8.27
CA VAL A 592 46.73 -60.18 7.95
C VAL A 592 47.76 -59.86 6.87
N ASP A 593 48.88 -60.58 6.84
CA ASP A 593 49.86 -60.45 5.76
C ASP A 593 49.43 -61.29 4.55
N HIS A 594 49.49 -60.76 3.33
CA HIS A 594 49.19 -61.49 2.09
C HIS A 594 49.88 -60.87 0.87
N GLY A 595 50.55 -61.70 0.06
CA GLY A 595 51.36 -61.23 -1.05
C GLY A 595 52.57 -60.43 -0.55
N ASP A 596 52.68 -59.18 -0.99
CA ASP A 596 53.75 -58.23 -0.64
C ASP A 596 53.33 -57.19 0.43
N GLY A 597 52.13 -57.30 1.00
CA GLY A 597 51.60 -56.31 1.94
C GLY A 597 50.55 -56.85 2.90
N LYS A 598 49.82 -55.94 3.56
CA LYS A 598 48.74 -56.28 4.50
C LYS A 598 47.37 -56.15 3.87
N THR A 599 46.40 -56.93 4.33
CA THR A 599 44.99 -56.79 3.97
C THR A 599 44.09 -57.08 5.17
N VAL A 600 42.77 -56.97 4.99
CA VAL A 600 41.77 -57.24 6.03
C VAL A 600 41.09 -58.58 5.75
N ALA A 601 41.21 -59.56 6.66
CA ALA A 601 40.54 -60.85 6.55
C ALA A 601 39.01 -60.71 6.71
N PRO A 602 38.20 -61.69 6.22
CA PRO A 602 36.77 -61.72 6.45
C PRO A 602 36.37 -61.70 7.94
N PRO A 603 35.16 -61.22 8.29
CA PRO A 603 34.72 -61.16 9.67
C PRO A 603 34.73 -62.51 10.39
N GLY A 604 35.35 -62.54 11.58
CA GLY A 604 35.47 -63.76 12.39
C GLY A 604 36.47 -64.80 11.85
N TRP A 605 37.22 -64.50 10.79
CA TRP A 605 38.31 -65.34 10.31
C TRP A 605 39.64 -64.96 10.98
N THR A 606 40.51 -65.95 11.18
CA THR A 606 41.92 -65.76 11.55
C THR A 606 42.80 -65.77 10.29
N GLU A 607 44.03 -65.26 10.40
CA GLU A 607 45.06 -65.35 9.35
C GLU A 607 45.23 -66.79 8.78
N HIS A 608 45.21 -67.81 9.64
CA HIS A 608 45.29 -69.20 9.19
C HIS A 608 44.08 -69.63 8.35
N ARG A 609 42.85 -69.26 8.75
CA ARG A 609 41.63 -69.54 7.97
C ARG A 609 41.66 -68.81 6.64
N PHE A 610 42.10 -67.55 6.65
CA PHE A 610 42.26 -66.73 5.45
C PHE A 610 43.20 -67.37 4.44
N HIS A 611 44.42 -67.72 4.84
CA HIS A 611 45.36 -68.42 3.96
C HIS A 611 44.85 -69.80 3.50
N ALA A 612 44.15 -70.54 4.36
CA ALA A 612 43.58 -71.83 3.99
C ALA A 612 42.48 -71.70 2.92
N ALA A 613 41.64 -70.66 2.97
CA ALA A 613 40.65 -70.38 1.95
C ALA A 613 41.26 -69.83 0.66
N MET A 614 42.20 -68.87 0.75
CA MET A 614 42.91 -68.30 -0.40
C MET A 614 43.65 -69.37 -1.23
N ARG A 615 44.11 -70.47 -0.60
CA ARG A 615 44.72 -71.63 -1.27
C ARG A 615 43.73 -72.61 -1.89
N LYS A 616 42.42 -72.51 -1.57
CA LYS A 616 41.35 -73.37 -2.11
C LYS A 616 40.64 -72.76 -3.33
N VAL A 617 40.83 -71.47 -3.60
CA VAL A 617 40.17 -70.76 -4.71
C VAL A 617 40.49 -71.43 -6.04
N THR A 618 39.47 -71.91 -6.75
CA THR A 618 39.64 -72.59 -8.04
C THR A 618 39.42 -71.64 -9.22
N ALA A 619 39.86 -72.07 -10.41
CA ALA A 619 39.59 -71.37 -11.66
C ALA A 619 38.07 -71.29 -11.95
N GLU A 620 37.29 -72.26 -11.48
CA GLU A 620 35.83 -72.29 -11.60
C GLU A 620 35.16 -71.25 -10.70
N ASP A 621 35.64 -71.05 -9.47
CA ASP A 621 35.13 -70.01 -8.57
C ASP A 621 35.36 -68.61 -9.16
N ILE A 622 36.54 -68.38 -9.76
CA ILE A 622 36.86 -67.14 -10.45
C ILE A 622 35.99 -66.98 -11.71
N ALA A 623 35.79 -68.04 -12.50
CA ALA A 623 34.90 -68.00 -13.67
C ALA A 623 33.44 -67.69 -13.30
N ARG A 624 32.93 -68.28 -12.21
CA ARG A 624 31.59 -67.98 -11.66
C ARG A 624 31.46 -66.52 -11.20
N GLN A 625 32.53 -65.91 -10.71
CA GLN A 625 32.55 -64.49 -10.32
C GLN A 625 32.78 -63.52 -11.48
N ALA A 626 33.38 -63.97 -12.59
CA ALA A 626 33.74 -63.14 -13.75
C ALA A 626 33.17 -63.65 -15.09
N PRO A 627 31.83 -63.79 -15.24
CA PRO A 627 31.22 -64.40 -16.43
C PRO A 627 31.41 -63.61 -17.73
N GLY A 628 31.81 -62.34 -17.68
CA GLY A 628 32.19 -61.53 -18.85
C GLY A 628 33.69 -61.51 -19.14
N GLY A 629 34.48 -62.37 -18.49
CA GLY A 629 35.93 -62.41 -18.59
C GLY A 629 36.66 -61.41 -17.69
N LEU A 630 37.99 -61.54 -17.67
CA LEU A 630 38.90 -60.71 -16.89
C LEU A 630 39.95 -60.08 -17.83
N THR A 631 40.41 -58.89 -17.46
CA THR A 631 41.51 -58.20 -18.15
C THR A 631 42.46 -57.54 -17.16
N LEU A 632 43.74 -57.49 -17.52
CA LEU A 632 44.79 -56.79 -16.77
C LEU A 632 45.58 -55.93 -17.77
N ASN A 633 45.71 -54.64 -17.50
CA ASN A 633 46.41 -53.66 -18.35
C ASN A 633 45.99 -53.70 -19.85
N GLY A 634 44.74 -54.09 -20.12
CA GLY A 634 44.16 -54.20 -21.47
C GLY A 634 44.32 -55.56 -22.16
N GLN A 635 45.07 -56.50 -21.58
CA GLN A 635 45.18 -57.88 -22.06
C GLN A 635 44.18 -58.79 -21.35
N ALA A 636 43.73 -59.86 -22.01
CA ALA A 636 42.83 -60.84 -21.41
C ALA A 636 43.57 -61.72 -20.38
N LEU A 637 42.95 -61.95 -19.23
CA LEU A 637 43.49 -62.77 -18.14
C LEU A 637 42.60 -64.01 -17.95
N THR A 638 43.19 -65.20 -17.95
CA THR A 638 42.44 -66.45 -17.71
C THR A 638 42.23 -66.69 -16.22
N PRO A 639 41.14 -67.37 -15.81
CA PRO A 639 40.93 -67.75 -14.42
C PRO A 639 42.10 -68.54 -13.82
N ASP A 640 42.68 -69.50 -14.55
CA ASP A 640 43.87 -70.26 -14.11
C ASP A 640 45.11 -69.39 -13.88
N ALA A 641 45.33 -68.37 -14.72
CA ALA A 641 46.42 -67.43 -14.55
C ALA A 641 46.20 -66.58 -13.29
N LEU A 642 44.95 -66.18 -13.03
CA LEU A 642 44.62 -65.43 -11.82
C LEU A 642 44.75 -66.28 -10.54
N VAL A 643 44.31 -67.55 -10.53
CA VAL A 643 44.55 -68.46 -9.40
C VAL A 643 46.04 -68.58 -9.08
N LYS A 644 46.90 -68.74 -10.10
CA LYS A 644 48.35 -68.84 -9.92
C LYS A 644 48.98 -67.54 -9.39
N ALA A 645 48.43 -66.38 -9.77
CA ALA A 645 48.88 -65.08 -9.28
C ALA A 645 48.31 -64.69 -7.90
N LEU A 646 47.20 -65.30 -7.48
CA LEU A 646 46.45 -64.95 -6.27
C LEU A 646 47.26 -64.97 -4.95
N PRO A 647 48.21 -65.92 -4.71
CA PRO A 647 49.03 -65.91 -3.50
C PRO A 647 50.00 -64.72 -3.40
N SER A 648 50.34 -64.12 -4.55
CA SER A 648 51.19 -62.92 -4.68
C SER A 648 50.39 -61.65 -4.99
N ALA A 649 49.06 -61.74 -5.15
CA ALA A 649 48.22 -60.60 -5.50
C ALA A 649 48.04 -59.66 -4.31
N ARG A 650 48.15 -58.35 -4.54
CA ARG A 650 47.92 -57.35 -3.51
C ARG A 650 46.42 -57.08 -3.38
N LEU A 651 45.87 -57.32 -2.19
CA LEU A 651 44.42 -57.37 -1.96
C LEU A 651 43.90 -56.05 -1.37
N VAL A 652 43.29 -55.24 -2.22
CA VAL A 652 42.66 -53.95 -1.88
C VAL A 652 41.26 -54.20 -1.31
N PRO A 653 40.98 -54.01 0.00
CA PRO A 653 39.65 -54.25 0.55
C PRO A 653 38.61 -53.27 -0.02
N LEU A 654 37.49 -53.81 -0.49
CA LEU A 654 36.30 -53.08 -0.98
C LEU A 654 35.10 -53.21 -0.03
N GLY A 655 35.16 -54.14 0.92
CA GLY A 655 34.12 -54.41 1.91
C GLY A 655 34.31 -55.80 2.54
N PRO A 656 33.39 -56.25 3.41
CA PRO A 656 33.44 -57.58 4.01
C PRO A 656 33.61 -58.68 2.95
N SER A 657 34.66 -59.49 3.08
CA SER A 657 35.04 -60.57 2.16
C SER A 657 35.25 -60.18 0.69
N ARG A 658 35.39 -58.88 0.36
CA ARG A 658 35.46 -58.40 -1.04
C ARG A 658 36.70 -57.55 -1.29
N TYR A 659 37.41 -57.87 -2.36
CA TYR A 659 38.72 -57.30 -2.69
C TYR A 659 38.81 -56.91 -4.17
N ALA A 660 39.47 -55.80 -4.48
CA ALA A 660 40.07 -55.58 -5.78
C ALA A 660 41.46 -56.23 -5.79
N LEU A 661 41.84 -56.81 -6.91
CA LEU A 661 43.12 -57.48 -7.10
C LEU A 661 44.06 -56.54 -7.84
N ASP A 662 45.19 -56.21 -7.22
CA ASP A 662 46.31 -55.49 -7.84
C ASP A 662 47.44 -56.47 -8.16
N LEU A 663 47.85 -56.50 -9.43
CA LEU A 663 48.89 -57.35 -10.00
C LEU A 663 49.91 -56.50 -10.80
N GLY A 664 50.26 -55.32 -10.27
CA GLY A 664 50.94 -54.28 -11.05
C GLY A 664 49.95 -53.56 -11.99
N GLY A 665 48.75 -53.33 -11.48
CA GLY A 665 47.56 -52.93 -12.23
C GLY A 665 46.31 -53.61 -11.67
N ILE A 666 45.21 -52.87 -11.60
CA ILE A 666 43.93 -53.39 -11.12
C ILE A 666 43.34 -54.35 -12.17
N VAL A 667 43.00 -55.57 -11.76
CA VAL A 667 42.26 -56.51 -12.59
C VAL A 667 40.85 -55.96 -12.85
N LEU A 668 40.44 -55.89 -14.10
CA LEU A 668 39.13 -55.40 -14.54
C LEU A 668 38.26 -56.54 -15.07
N GLY A 669 36.98 -56.54 -14.69
CA GLY A 669 35.96 -57.44 -15.24
C GLY A 669 35.14 -56.80 -16.36
N THR A 670 33.95 -57.34 -16.58
CA THR A 670 32.97 -56.88 -17.57
C THR A 670 32.79 -55.36 -17.57
N GLY A 671 32.83 -54.74 -18.74
CA GLY A 671 32.62 -53.28 -18.88
C GLY A 671 33.77 -52.42 -18.35
N ARG A 672 34.97 -52.98 -18.14
CA ARG A 672 36.17 -52.29 -17.63
C ARG A 672 36.04 -51.75 -16.20
N GLN A 673 35.12 -52.31 -15.41
CA GLN A 673 35.02 -52.04 -13.96
C GLN A 673 36.04 -52.89 -13.18
N PRO A 674 36.55 -52.43 -12.03
CA PRO A 674 37.39 -53.25 -11.15
C PRO A 674 36.73 -54.59 -10.80
N PHE A 675 37.46 -55.69 -10.94
CA PHE A 675 36.99 -57.01 -10.54
C PHE A 675 36.95 -57.10 -9.01
N ALA A 676 35.75 -57.29 -8.47
CA ALA A 676 35.52 -57.44 -7.03
C ALA A 676 35.53 -58.93 -6.64
N PHE A 677 36.73 -59.50 -6.51
CA PHE A 677 36.94 -60.85 -6.01
C PHE A 677 36.29 -61.00 -4.63
N THR A 678 35.49 -62.06 -4.47
CA THR A 678 34.73 -62.34 -3.25
C THR A 678 35.18 -63.67 -2.67
N LEU A 679 35.64 -63.66 -1.42
CA LEU A 679 36.15 -64.83 -0.72
C LEU A 679 35.02 -65.47 0.10
N GLY A 680 34.51 -66.61 -0.36
CA GLY A 680 33.47 -67.38 0.33
C GLY A 680 33.99 -68.23 1.49
N ASP A 681 33.06 -68.76 2.29
CA ASP A 681 33.28 -69.80 3.31
C ASP A 681 33.45 -71.20 2.68
#